data_AF-A0A7V8G891-F1
#
_entry.id   AF-A0A7V8G891-F1
#
_cell.length_a   1.000
_cell.length_b   1.000
_cell.length_c   1.000
_cell.angle_alpha   90.00
_cell.angle_beta   90.00
_cell.angle_gamma   90.00
#
_symmetry.space_group_name_H-M   'P 1'
#
loop_
_entity.id
_entity.type
_entity.pdbx_description
1 polymer ?
#
loop_
_entity_poly.entity_id
_entity_poly.type
_entity_poly.pdbx_seq_one_letter_code
_entity_poly.pdbx_strand_id
1 'polypeptide(L)'
;MKLPNFPSLPAVRGRLSSTPSTRRTPRAALATLSAVCVLALSACGGGGSGGGGGFFGFAPPSGGGPAQGDNGQDGGTQPASFALSLAVEGSGDVESLDARLACGPGSCTGASADYAEGSTVTLNATPAHGFVFAGWQGTSCESGDTRCVVTVKAAQRIAAKFTQAAPVIPAGTWLKGDTHVHDDHSSDGSAARQLNDDKGPGNTGIADQIGQGTRMGLEFMPLTDHRTYDQHYDWNWESPSLLLVRGEEANGSPHATVQGGVDSIVQGAARADRQPFTHLQQSIWDAHSQGANWTVAHPNDGETNADGSFNAYANVQGVDLVETWNGTPSPETVLADAYAEKLWNAGFRFGIAGASDSHMRELWDGEGTVYPISNPGMPATQLLSRAYNERAIVQALQRGHTSLSYDPNGPFVSIATDLRGGGYTAIGGDEVFVPAGTAGHLRIDVRRAAGLDVFVYRAPGKSAGPLKSFKPKTDAESFIVDIAAGDKPDWYRAEVRGMSTPQPWAPVSVDEVKATVSPIFVSPAPVEAKPATPIPADAGAEDGALRVAGARGGFAGFPDIAVADGALHFVAELHGASSSTVVYRQRDAKGVWRDAGRTLSGQGQARFPRVAARGNEVWVAWEEDAVQVPHRPEIKLRHSADGGASWDATVTVRAVEGRAEHPAIALSAGGKPVLAWQEIAAHQAFDIMAQEIGTDVQPRNLSAAGKVTDPGIASDTRTPRYPASVLPSVAVAADGRVAVAWQDDRGDKDPLWTGAASYGDGTTPDDWQVQVLVREAGGAWAAKPAEIGTSDRADRHPQIAFGAKGELVAVWESKELAASGRNLSVRAAVSGDGGKSFAAPVVVGADDKTMSERPRLGVDADGAVRAVWYDSRSADWRWRVMTAVFRPDSGWESGTLLMARGNNTWPVTAGGQVAFASTRNAQRLQRDPTQQVFLLSLAKP
;
A
#
# COMPACT_ATOMS: atom_id res chain seq x y z
N MET A 1 32.52 -54.26 2.01
CA MET A 1 33.33 -53.89 3.21
C MET A 1 32.37 -53.63 4.35
N LYS A 2 32.70 -54.00 5.60
CA LYS A 2 31.84 -53.70 6.76
C LYS A 2 32.02 -52.25 7.20
N LEU A 3 30.93 -51.50 7.29
CA LEU A 3 30.88 -50.17 7.92
C LEU A 3 30.70 -50.33 9.44
N PRO A 4 31.19 -49.38 10.28
CA PRO A 4 30.93 -49.36 11.71
C PRO A 4 29.55 -48.78 12.04
N ASN A 5 28.95 -49.23 13.15
CA ASN A 5 27.69 -48.71 13.66
C ASN A 5 27.89 -47.33 14.31
N PHE A 6 27.03 -46.36 13.97
CA PHE A 6 26.78 -45.17 14.79
C PHE A 6 25.54 -45.37 15.67
N PRO A 7 25.53 -44.88 16.92
CA PRO A 7 24.38 -45.02 17.81
C PRO A 7 23.25 -44.03 17.45
N SER A 8 22.00 -44.48 17.63
CA SER A 8 20.80 -43.67 17.46
C SER A 8 20.68 -42.56 18.51
N LEU A 9 20.56 -41.31 18.07
CA LEU A 9 20.16 -40.18 18.94
C LEU A 9 18.65 -40.24 19.24
N PRO A 10 18.21 -39.88 20.46
CA PRO A 10 16.80 -39.87 20.82
C PRO A 10 16.08 -38.62 20.28
N ALA A 11 14.82 -38.76 19.88
CA ALA A 11 13.98 -37.65 19.47
C ALA A 11 13.64 -36.73 20.66
N VAL A 12 14.19 -35.52 20.68
CA VAL A 12 13.86 -34.49 21.68
C VAL A 12 12.69 -33.65 21.16
N ARG A 13 11.47 -33.94 21.62
CA ARG A 13 10.34 -33.00 21.50
C ARG A 13 10.50 -31.89 22.54
N GLY A 14 11.11 -30.78 22.15
CA GLY A 14 11.15 -29.55 22.96
C GLY A 14 9.77 -28.91 23.04
N ARG A 15 9.06 -29.09 24.16
CA ARG A 15 7.92 -28.23 24.52
C ARG A 15 8.43 -27.01 25.28
N LEU A 16 8.36 -25.82 24.68
CA LEU A 16 8.48 -24.57 25.42
C LEU A 16 7.17 -24.30 26.17
N SER A 17 7.13 -24.66 27.46
CA SER A 17 6.07 -24.26 28.38
C SER A 17 6.65 -23.37 29.48
N SER A 18 6.48 -22.05 29.34
CA SER A 18 6.85 -21.07 30.37
C SER A 18 5.82 -21.07 31.51
N THR A 19 6.11 -21.78 32.60
CA THR A 19 5.35 -21.65 33.85
C THR A 19 5.98 -20.61 34.78
N PRO A 20 5.19 -19.70 35.38
CA PRO A 20 5.73 -18.65 36.23
C PRO A 20 6.08 -19.17 37.64
N SER A 21 7.23 -18.71 38.14
CA SER A 21 7.67 -18.96 39.52
C SER A 21 6.74 -18.28 40.53
N THR A 22 6.33 -19.00 41.57
CA THR A 22 5.58 -18.44 42.70
C THR A 22 6.34 -18.64 44.01
N ARG A 23 6.35 -17.63 44.87
CA ARG A 23 6.51 -17.81 46.32
C ARG A 23 5.44 -17.05 47.10
N ARG A 24 4.85 -17.76 48.04
CA ARG A 24 3.84 -17.33 49.04
C ARG A 24 4.55 -16.47 50.12
N THR A 25 3.88 -15.68 50.97
CA THR A 25 2.88 -16.10 51.99
C THR A 25 1.97 -14.95 52.51
N PRO A 26 0.86 -15.26 53.22
CA PRO A 26 -0.33 -14.40 53.26
C PRO A 26 -0.66 -13.79 54.63
N ARG A 27 -1.74 -12.99 54.68
CA ARG A 27 -2.68 -12.94 55.83
C ARG A 27 -4.09 -12.57 55.38
N ALA A 28 -5.10 -13.16 56.01
CA ALA A 28 -6.52 -12.96 55.69
C ALA A 28 -7.39 -12.97 56.97
N ALA A 29 -8.42 -12.11 56.99
CA ALA A 29 -9.69 -12.17 57.74
C ALA A 29 -10.51 -10.95 57.28
N LEU A 30 -11.71 -11.06 56.70
CA LEU A 30 -13.03 -11.27 57.34
C LEU A 30 -13.34 -10.21 58.44
N ALA A 31 -14.53 -9.61 58.54
CA ALA A 31 -15.88 -10.07 58.14
C ALA A 31 -16.86 -8.86 57.95
N THR A 32 -17.75 -8.82 56.93
CA THR A 32 -19.20 -9.20 56.88
C THR A 32 -20.26 -8.27 57.48
N LEU A 33 -21.45 -8.27 56.83
CA LEU A 33 -22.79 -7.71 57.15
C LEU A 33 -23.05 -6.23 56.79
N SER A 34 -24.22 -5.76 56.35
CA SER A 34 -25.50 -6.27 55.77
C SER A 34 -26.38 -5.01 55.57
N ALA A 35 -27.10 -4.83 54.45
CA ALA A 35 -28.59 -4.82 54.33
C ALA A 35 -29.37 -3.72 55.15
N VAL A 36 -30.45 -3.07 54.71
CA VAL A 36 -31.30 -3.15 53.49
C VAL A 36 -32.30 -1.94 53.42
N CYS A 37 -32.73 -1.53 52.19
CA CYS A 37 -33.92 -0.68 51.83
C CYS A 37 -34.07 0.74 52.47
N VAL A 38 -34.85 1.71 51.94
CA VAL A 38 -36.33 1.73 51.67
C VAL A 38 -36.75 2.95 50.80
N LEU A 39 -37.79 2.79 49.95
CA LEU A 39 -38.65 3.79 49.19
C LEU A 39 -37.96 4.80 48.22
N ALA A 40 -38.40 5.14 46.99
CA ALA A 40 -39.59 4.94 46.13
C ALA A 40 -40.58 6.14 45.95
N LEU A 41 -40.76 6.54 44.68
CA LEU A 41 -41.94 7.13 44.01
C LEU A 41 -42.65 8.40 44.55
N SER A 42 -42.76 9.45 43.72
CA SER A 42 -44.03 9.89 43.06
C SER A 42 -43.90 11.23 42.31
N ALA A 43 -44.89 11.55 41.46
CA ALA A 43 -44.84 12.63 40.45
C ALA A 43 -45.91 13.73 40.65
N CYS A 44 -46.14 14.54 39.59
CA CYS A 44 -47.08 15.67 39.47
C CYS A 44 -46.65 16.97 40.19
N GLY A 45 -46.96 18.17 39.70
CA GLY A 45 -47.66 18.58 38.48
C GLY A 45 -48.14 20.04 38.63
N GLY A 46 -48.19 20.84 37.56
CA GLY A 46 -48.64 22.24 37.66
C GLY A 46 -48.72 22.96 36.33
N GLY A 47 -49.91 23.46 35.98
CA GLY A 47 -50.15 24.29 34.80
C GLY A 47 -51.39 25.16 34.98
N GLY A 48 -51.51 26.19 34.14
CA GLY A 48 -52.62 27.16 34.09
C GLY A 48 -52.21 28.58 34.48
N SER A 49 -52.81 29.66 33.94
CA SER A 49 -53.80 29.76 32.86
C SER A 49 -54.09 31.23 32.48
N GLY A 50 -54.58 31.48 31.26
CA GLY A 50 -55.31 32.71 30.84
C GLY A 50 -54.52 33.75 30.03
N GLY A 51 -55.09 34.42 29.01
CA GLY A 51 -56.38 34.22 28.33
C GLY A 51 -56.92 35.46 27.58
N GLY A 52 -57.35 35.29 26.31
CA GLY A 52 -58.14 36.26 25.51
C GLY A 52 -57.35 37.29 24.66
N GLY A 53 -57.80 37.73 23.48
CA GLY A 53 -58.92 37.28 22.62
C GLY A 53 -59.48 38.35 21.66
N GLY A 54 -59.62 38.04 20.36
CA GLY A 54 -60.40 38.80 19.34
C GLY A 54 -59.77 40.11 18.79
N PHE A 55 -60.20 40.71 17.68
CA PHE A 55 -61.18 40.31 16.63
C PHE A 55 -61.14 41.30 15.42
N PHE A 56 -61.32 40.83 14.17
CA PHE A 56 -61.67 41.57 12.92
C PHE A 56 -60.77 42.78 12.48
N GLY A 57 -60.74 43.25 11.22
CA GLY A 57 -61.36 42.79 9.97
C GLY A 57 -61.84 43.94 9.07
N PHE A 58 -61.48 43.91 7.77
CA PHE A 58 -61.96 44.73 6.63
C PHE A 58 -61.39 46.15 6.36
N ALA A 59 -61.36 46.48 5.06
CA ALA A 59 -60.84 47.68 4.37
C ALA A 59 -62.00 48.40 3.61
N PRO A 60 -61.82 49.41 2.71
CA PRO A 60 -60.63 50.17 2.27
C PRO A 60 -60.74 51.67 2.67
N PRO A 61 -60.84 52.75 1.83
CA PRO A 61 -61.02 52.93 0.37
C PRO A 61 -59.74 53.45 -0.36
N SER A 62 -59.87 54.35 -1.35
CA SER A 62 -58.84 54.84 -2.29
C SER A 62 -58.85 56.37 -2.49
N GLY A 63 -57.75 56.95 -3.00
CA GLY A 63 -57.80 58.21 -3.78
C GLY A 63 -56.65 59.22 -3.59
N GLY A 64 -56.00 59.62 -4.69
CA GLY A 64 -55.27 60.90 -4.80
C GLY A 64 -53.73 60.84 -4.96
N GLY A 65 -53.25 61.09 -6.18
CA GLY A 65 -51.98 61.83 -6.37
C GLY A 65 -52.25 63.35 -6.48
N PRO A 66 -51.27 64.22 -6.77
CA PRO A 66 -49.91 63.93 -7.26
C PRO A 66 -48.77 64.61 -6.44
N ALA A 67 -47.51 64.34 -6.83
CA ALA A 67 -46.36 65.28 -6.88
C ALA A 67 -45.01 64.61 -6.54
N GLN A 68 -44.43 63.95 -7.56
CA GLN A 68 -43.03 64.07 -7.96
C GLN A 68 -41.97 64.38 -6.87
N GLY A 69 -41.36 63.31 -6.34
CA GLY A 69 -40.02 63.34 -5.77
C GLY A 69 -39.15 62.36 -6.57
N ASP A 70 -38.22 62.88 -7.36
CA ASP A 70 -37.35 62.10 -8.23
C ASP A 70 -36.32 61.29 -7.40
N ASN A 71 -36.36 59.97 -7.54
CA ASN A 71 -35.38 59.04 -7.00
C ASN A 71 -35.36 57.84 -7.95
N GLY A 72 -34.42 57.84 -8.89
CA GLY A 72 -34.25 56.75 -9.84
C GLY A 72 -33.99 55.41 -9.13
N GLN A 73 -34.98 54.52 -9.17
CA GLN A 73 -34.73 53.11 -8.94
C GLN A 73 -34.05 52.56 -10.19
N ASP A 74 -32.74 52.34 -10.09
CA ASP A 74 -32.02 51.56 -11.10
C ASP A 74 -32.47 50.11 -10.97
N GLY A 75 -33.43 49.73 -11.83
CA GLY A 75 -34.13 48.45 -11.82
C GLY A 75 -33.26 47.32 -12.34
N GLY A 76 -32.14 47.04 -11.65
CA GLY A 76 -31.25 45.93 -11.96
C GLY A 76 -31.97 44.60 -11.81
N THR A 77 -32.46 44.04 -12.92
CA THR A 77 -32.94 42.67 -12.99
C THR A 77 -31.80 41.73 -12.62
N GLN A 78 -31.88 41.09 -11.45
CA GLN A 78 -30.94 40.06 -11.07
C GLN A 78 -30.93 38.97 -12.16
N PRO A 79 -29.76 38.59 -12.71
CA PRO A 79 -29.70 37.60 -13.79
C PRO A 79 -30.31 36.28 -13.31
N ALA A 80 -31.08 35.63 -14.19
CA ALA A 80 -31.71 34.36 -13.88
C ALA A 80 -30.65 33.32 -13.50
N SER A 81 -31.00 32.45 -12.55
CA SER A 81 -30.13 31.37 -12.07
C SER A 81 -30.86 30.05 -12.21
N PHE A 82 -30.13 29.02 -12.64
CA PHE A 82 -30.67 27.72 -13.00
C PHE A 82 -29.84 26.58 -12.42
N ALA A 83 -30.53 25.57 -11.89
CA ALA A 83 -29.91 24.37 -11.35
C ALA A 83 -29.37 23.46 -12.46
N LEU A 84 -28.08 23.12 -12.38
CA LEU A 84 -27.47 22.04 -13.14
C LEU A 84 -27.27 20.85 -12.19
N SER A 85 -27.90 19.71 -12.52
CA SER A 85 -27.85 18.49 -11.70
C SER A 85 -27.21 17.31 -12.45
N LEU A 86 -26.50 16.46 -11.73
CA LEU A 86 -25.81 15.29 -12.29
C LEU A 86 -26.56 13.97 -12.04
N ALA A 87 -26.21 12.98 -12.85
CA ALA A 87 -26.58 11.57 -12.71
C ALA A 87 -25.47 10.67 -13.26
N VAL A 88 -25.40 9.44 -12.75
CA VAL A 88 -24.51 8.38 -13.22
C VAL A 88 -25.33 7.12 -13.48
N GLU A 89 -25.21 6.57 -14.69
CA GLU A 89 -25.66 5.22 -15.04
C GLU A 89 -24.45 4.30 -15.13
N GLY A 90 -24.48 3.12 -14.50
CA GLY A 90 -23.33 2.21 -14.46
C GLY A 90 -22.29 2.59 -13.40
N SER A 91 -21.02 2.22 -13.61
CA SER A 91 -19.92 2.47 -12.67
C SER A 91 -18.87 3.43 -13.25
N GLY A 92 -18.75 4.59 -12.63
CA GLY A 92 -17.82 5.67 -12.95
C GLY A 92 -18.19 6.92 -12.16
N ASP A 93 -17.30 7.88 -12.12
CA ASP A 93 -17.49 9.15 -11.42
C ASP A 93 -17.62 10.32 -12.41
N VAL A 94 -18.25 11.41 -11.97
CA VAL A 94 -18.36 12.69 -12.70
C VAL A 94 -17.93 13.84 -11.79
N GLU A 95 -17.27 14.85 -12.36
CA GLU A 95 -16.94 16.12 -11.70
C GLU A 95 -17.07 17.32 -12.65
N SER A 96 -17.28 18.52 -12.11
CA SER A 96 -17.12 19.78 -12.83
C SER A 96 -15.75 20.41 -12.55
N LEU A 97 -15.18 21.12 -13.54
CA LEU A 97 -13.88 21.80 -13.36
C LEU A 97 -13.90 22.88 -12.28
N ASP A 98 -15.04 23.54 -12.02
CA ASP A 98 -15.19 24.49 -10.91
C ASP A 98 -15.34 23.82 -9.53
N ALA A 99 -15.27 22.49 -9.46
CA ALA A 99 -15.45 21.66 -8.27
C ALA A 99 -16.79 21.83 -7.53
N ARG A 100 -17.80 22.47 -8.14
CA ARG A 100 -19.14 22.68 -7.55
C ARG A 100 -20.05 21.46 -7.71
N LEU A 101 -19.73 20.56 -8.62
CA LEU A 101 -20.46 19.32 -8.87
C LEU A 101 -19.48 18.14 -8.85
N ALA A 102 -19.78 17.12 -8.06
CA ALA A 102 -19.12 15.81 -8.14
C ALA A 102 -20.09 14.72 -7.68
N CYS A 103 -20.10 13.56 -8.35
CA CYS A 103 -20.77 12.36 -7.85
C CYS A 103 -20.23 11.07 -8.49
N GLY A 104 -20.67 9.94 -7.94
CA GLY A 104 -20.42 8.60 -8.46
C GLY A 104 -21.67 7.72 -8.34
N PRO A 105 -21.54 6.40 -8.50
CA PRO A 105 -22.67 5.49 -8.49
C PRO A 105 -23.37 5.52 -7.13
N GLY A 106 -24.68 5.77 -7.12
CA GLY A 106 -25.48 5.88 -5.89
C GLY A 106 -25.33 7.18 -5.09
N SER A 107 -24.33 8.03 -5.37
CA SER A 107 -24.07 9.26 -4.60
C SER A 107 -24.51 10.56 -5.29
N CYS A 108 -25.11 10.52 -6.49
CA CYS A 108 -25.60 11.72 -7.19
C CYS A 108 -26.87 12.36 -6.58
N THR A 109 -27.42 11.82 -5.50
CA THR A 109 -28.58 12.42 -4.80
C THR A 109 -28.14 13.69 -4.07
N GLY A 110 -28.40 14.85 -4.69
CA GLY A 110 -27.96 16.16 -4.17
C GLY A 110 -26.78 16.78 -4.94
N ALA A 111 -26.24 16.10 -5.97
CA ALA A 111 -25.23 16.67 -6.86
C ALA A 111 -25.87 17.69 -7.83
N SER A 112 -26.20 18.87 -7.30
CA SER A 112 -26.84 19.97 -8.01
C SER A 112 -26.27 21.31 -7.54
N ALA A 113 -26.02 22.22 -8.47
CA ALA A 113 -25.51 23.56 -8.19
C ALA A 113 -26.19 24.57 -9.11
N ASP A 114 -26.46 25.76 -8.57
CA ASP A 114 -27.10 26.85 -9.32
C ASP A 114 -26.05 27.68 -10.07
N TYR A 115 -26.36 28.01 -11.33
CA TYR A 115 -25.51 28.78 -12.22
C TYR A 115 -26.31 29.92 -12.85
N ALA A 116 -25.69 31.09 -12.98
CA ALA A 116 -26.28 32.20 -13.73
C ALA A 116 -26.52 31.80 -15.20
N GLU A 117 -27.60 32.29 -15.79
CA GLU A 117 -27.93 32.05 -17.20
C GLU A 117 -26.76 32.44 -18.12
N GLY A 118 -26.44 31.56 -19.06
CA GLY A 118 -25.30 31.70 -19.97
C GLY A 118 -23.97 31.18 -19.40
N SER A 119 -23.91 30.77 -18.13
CA SER A 119 -22.70 30.13 -17.55
C SER A 119 -22.28 28.91 -18.35
N THR A 120 -20.97 28.74 -18.53
CA THR A 120 -20.40 27.56 -19.20
C THR A 120 -19.69 26.68 -18.18
N VAL A 121 -20.16 25.45 -18.01
CA VAL A 121 -19.65 24.45 -17.07
C VAL A 121 -18.98 23.33 -17.86
N THR A 122 -17.73 23.01 -17.54
CA THR A 122 -17.06 21.82 -18.09
C THR A 122 -17.19 20.67 -17.10
N LEU A 123 -17.75 19.56 -17.55
CA LEU A 123 -17.89 18.29 -16.83
C LEU A 123 -16.88 17.28 -17.38
N ASN A 124 -16.35 16.43 -16.51
CA ASN A 124 -15.51 15.28 -16.86
C ASN A 124 -16.09 13.99 -16.27
N ALA A 125 -15.99 12.89 -17.01
CA ALA A 125 -16.41 11.55 -16.63
C ALA A 125 -15.19 10.61 -16.53
N THR A 126 -15.05 9.92 -15.39
CA THR A 126 -13.98 8.95 -15.13
C THR A 126 -14.59 7.55 -14.99
N PRO A 127 -14.43 6.65 -15.97
CA PRO A 127 -14.90 5.27 -15.85
C PRO A 127 -14.25 4.54 -14.67
N ALA A 128 -15.01 3.67 -14.01
CA ALA A 128 -14.41 2.70 -13.10
C ALA A 128 -13.57 1.67 -13.89
N HIS A 129 -12.60 1.03 -13.24
CA HIS A 129 -11.82 -0.04 -13.85
C HIS A 129 -12.75 -1.19 -14.28
N GLY A 130 -12.61 -1.64 -15.53
CA GLY A 130 -13.52 -2.61 -16.14
C GLY A 130 -14.82 -2.01 -16.72
N PHE A 131 -14.96 -0.68 -16.74
CA PHE A 131 -16.03 0.04 -17.42
C PHE A 131 -15.47 0.97 -18.49
N VAL A 132 -16.31 1.33 -19.46
CA VAL A 132 -16.04 2.32 -20.51
C VAL A 132 -17.10 3.42 -20.47
N PHE A 133 -16.73 4.64 -20.85
CA PHE A 133 -17.68 5.73 -21.02
C PHE A 133 -18.50 5.53 -22.30
N ALA A 134 -19.83 5.51 -22.18
CA ALA A 134 -20.76 5.27 -23.28
C ALA A 134 -21.42 6.56 -23.81
N GLY A 135 -21.29 7.68 -23.11
CA GLY A 135 -21.78 8.99 -23.56
C GLY A 135 -22.55 9.78 -22.52
N TRP A 136 -22.79 11.04 -22.84
CA TRP A 136 -23.60 11.97 -22.05
C TRP A 136 -25.08 11.94 -22.49
N GLN A 137 -25.99 12.24 -21.57
CA GLN A 137 -27.42 12.45 -21.83
C GLN A 137 -27.88 13.78 -21.25
N GLY A 138 -28.94 14.38 -21.82
CA GLY A 138 -29.48 15.67 -21.39
C GLY A 138 -28.72 16.90 -21.90
N THR A 139 -27.71 16.70 -22.74
CA THR A 139 -26.83 17.72 -23.33
C THR A 139 -26.57 17.41 -24.81
N SER A 140 -25.99 18.36 -25.55
CA SER A 140 -25.50 18.18 -26.92
C SER A 140 -24.05 17.69 -27.01
N CYS A 141 -23.41 17.36 -25.89
CA CYS A 141 -22.05 16.78 -25.88
C CYS A 141 -22.01 15.43 -26.61
N GLU A 142 -20.92 15.19 -27.33
CA GLU A 142 -20.77 14.01 -28.19
C GLU A 142 -20.69 12.70 -27.39
N SER A 143 -21.12 11.60 -28.01
CA SER A 143 -21.00 10.26 -27.43
C SER A 143 -19.56 9.77 -27.50
N GLY A 144 -18.93 9.53 -26.34
CA GLY A 144 -17.60 8.94 -26.24
C GLY A 144 -16.52 9.90 -25.72
N ASP A 145 -16.72 11.23 -25.80
CA ASP A 145 -15.83 12.18 -25.13
C ASP A 145 -16.14 12.22 -23.63
N THR A 146 -15.17 11.87 -22.80
CA THR A 146 -15.27 11.98 -21.34
C THR A 146 -15.34 13.42 -20.85
N ARG A 147 -15.07 14.42 -21.70
CA ARG A 147 -15.28 15.84 -21.43
C ARG A 147 -16.61 16.32 -22.04
N CYS A 148 -17.30 17.20 -21.34
CA CYS A 148 -18.53 17.83 -21.83
C CYS A 148 -18.60 19.31 -21.42
N VAL A 149 -18.90 20.19 -22.36
CA VAL A 149 -19.05 21.63 -22.11
C VAL A 149 -20.54 21.99 -22.22
N VAL A 150 -21.13 22.43 -21.12
CA VAL A 150 -22.57 22.73 -20.99
C VAL A 150 -22.78 24.22 -20.79
N THR A 151 -23.60 24.86 -21.63
CA THR A 151 -24.10 26.22 -21.38
C THR A 151 -25.45 26.16 -20.68
N VAL A 152 -25.50 26.67 -19.44
CA VAL A 152 -26.71 26.64 -18.61
C VAL A 152 -27.68 27.74 -19.07
N LYS A 153 -28.77 27.36 -19.72
CA LYS A 153 -29.84 28.27 -20.22
C LYS A 153 -31.21 28.06 -19.56
N ALA A 154 -31.34 26.98 -18.80
CA ALA A 154 -32.51 26.57 -18.06
C ALA A 154 -32.05 25.52 -17.03
N ALA A 155 -32.93 25.10 -16.13
CA ALA A 155 -32.62 23.97 -15.25
C ALA A 155 -32.37 22.69 -16.08
N GLN A 156 -31.26 22.01 -15.82
CA GLN A 156 -30.78 20.88 -16.63
C GLN A 156 -30.38 19.69 -15.75
N ARG A 157 -30.59 18.48 -16.27
CA ARG A 157 -30.14 17.23 -15.66
C ARG A 157 -29.28 16.48 -16.68
N ILE A 158 -28.00 16.34 -16.36
CA ILE A 158 -27.01 15.69 -17.23
C ILE A 158 -26.65 14.34 -16.64
N ALA A 159 -26.72 13.28 -17.45
CA ALA A 159 -26.30 11.94 -17.03
C ALA A 159 -25.04 11.49 -17.77
N ALA A 160 -24.08 10.96 -17.03
CA ALA A 160 -22.97 10.20 -17.59
C ALA A 160 -23.33 8.72 -17.62
N LYS A 161 -23.20 8.07 -18.77
CA LYS A 161 -23.42 6.63 -18.90
C LYS A 161 -22.09 5.88 -19.00
N PHE A 162 -21.93 4.89 -18.14
CA PHE A 162 -20.84 3.93 -18.17
C PHE A 162 -21.39 2.53 -18.42
N THR A 163 -20.74 1.76 -19.27
CA THR A 163 -21.08 0.34 -19.52
C THR A 163 -19.89 -0.53 -19.16
N GLN A 164 -20.16 -1.73 -18.66
CA GLN A 164 -19.11 -2.71 -18.40
C GLN A 164 -18.35 -3.00 -19.71
N ALA A 165 -17.02 -3.04 -19.64
CA ALA A 165 -16.20 -3.45 -20.77
C ALA A 165 -16.52 -4.90 -21.15
N ALA A 166 -16.43 -5.23 -22.44
CA ALA A 166 -16.58 -6.61 -22.87
C ALA A 166 -15.56 -7.51 -22.12
N PRO A 167 -15.96 -8.71 -21.65
CA PRO A 167 -15.03 -9.64 -21.03
C PRO A 167 -13.86 -9.95 -21.98
N VAL A 168 -12.64 -9.60 -21.57
CA VAL A 168 -11.42 -9.85 -22.34
C VAL A 168 -10.77 -11.12 -21.81
N ILE A 169 -10.30 -11.99 -22.70
CA ILE A 169 -9.47 -13.14 -22.31
C ILE A 169 -8.22 -12.59 -21.60
N PRO A 170 -7.86 -13.07 -20.39
CA PRO A 170 -6.62 -12.67 -19.73
C PRO A 170 -5.40 -12.94 -20.62
N ALA A 171 -4.85 -11.89 -21.21
CA ALA A 171 -3.58 -11.94 -21.92
C ALA A 171 -2.43 -11.97 -20.91
N GLY A 172 -1.41 -12.78 -21.18
CA GLY A 172 -0.23 -12.88 -20.32
C GLY A 172 0.58 -14.15 -20.56
N THR A 173 1.68 -14.26 -19.83
CA THR A 173 2.58 -15.42 -19.81
C THR A 173 2.59 -15.99 -18.38
N TRP A 174 2.60 -17.32 -18.27
CA TRP A 174 2.83 -17.98 -16.98
C TRP A 174 4.31 -17.89 -16.63
N LEU A 175 4.65 -17.05 -15.66
CA LEU A 175 5.99 -16.90 -15.10
C LEU A 175 6.13 -17.82 -13.89
N LYS A 176 7.24 -18.55 -13.78
CA LYS A 176 7.61 -19.35 -12.60
C LYS A 176 8.35 -18.49 -11.59
N GLY A 177 8.07 -18.67 -10.31
CA GLY A 177 8.82 -18.01 -9.25
C GLY A 177 8.61 -18.66 -7.89
N ASP A 178 9.18 -18.00 -6.90
CA ASP A 178 8.90 -18.20 -5.49
C ASP A 178 8.21 -16.94 -4.93
N THR A 179 7.59 -17.04 -3.77
CA THR A 179 7.05 -15.91 -3.01
C THR A 179 7.63 -15.79 -1.60
N HIS A 180 8.40 -16.79 -1.12
CA HIS A 180 8.96 -16.82 0.24
C HIS A 180 10.32 -17.54 0.24
N VAL A 181 11.39 -16.77 0.41
CA VAL A 181 12.78 -17.23 0.59
C VAL A 181 13.50 -16.33 1.58
N HIS A 182 14.52 -16.88 2.25
CA HIS A 182 15.29 -16.21 3.30
C HIS A 182 16.78 -16.37 3.04
N ASP A 183 17.57 -15.34 3.31
CA ASP A 183 19.02 -15.39 3.24
C ASP A 183 19.66 -14.90 4.55
N ASP A 184 20.97 -14.69 4.54
CA ASP A 184 21.71 -14.21 5.70
C ASP A 184 21.36 -12.76 6.13
N HIS A 185 20.25 -12.17 5.69
CA HIS A 185 19.58 -11.02 6.34
C HIS A 185 18.58 -11.45 7.42
N SER A 186 18.13 -12.71 7.43
CA SER A 186 17.31 -13.30 8.49
C SER A 186 18.12 -14.08 9.51
N SER A 187 17.61 -14.15 10.75
CA SER A 187 18.10 -15.00 11.84
C SER A 187 18.35 -16.45 11.41
N ASP A 188 17.43 -17.02 10.64
CA ASP A 188 17.39 -18.44 10.28
C ASP A 188 17.87 -18.77 8.87
N GLY A 189 18.26 -17.78 8.07
CA GLY A 189 18.72 -17.93 6.67
C GLY A 189 20.04 -18.67 6.46
N SER A 190 20.52 -19.40 7.47
CA SER A 190 21.51 -20.46 7.30
C SER A 190 21.48 -21.44 8.46
N ALA A 191 21.84 -22.71 8.20
CA ALA A 191 21.88 -23.75 9.23
C ALA A 191 22.83 -23.39 10.39
N ALA A 192 23.93 -22.71 10.08
CA ALA A 192 24.89 -22.26 11.08
C ALA A 192 24.34 -21.15 11.98
N ARG A 193 23.52 -20.23 11.48
CA ARG A 193 22.86 -19.20 12.30
C ARG A 193 21.72 -19.79 13.14
N GLN A 194 20.79 -20.51 12.51
CA GLN A 194 19.62 -21.09 13.19
C GLN A 194 20.01 -22.05 14.34
N LEU A 195 21.13 -22.77 14.23
CA LEU A 195 21.63 -23.67 15.28
C LEU A 195 22.41 -22.98 16.41
N ASN A 196 22.73 -21.69 16.31
CA ASN A 196 23.63 -20.97 17.24
C ASN A 196 23.06 -19.64 17.74
N ASP A 197 21.73 -19.49 17.81
CA ASP A 197 21.04 -18.25 18.20
C ASP A 197 21.63 -17.04 17.45
N ASP A 198 21.65 -17.14 16.11
CA ASP A 198 22.05 -16.13 15.10
C ASP A 198 23.53 -15.70 15.09
N LYS A 199 24.33 -16.24 16.00
CA LYS A 199 25.77 -15.92 16.16
C LYS A 199 26.71 -16.70 15.24
N GLY A 200 26.18 -17.71 14.53
CA GLY A 200 26.96 -18.47 13.54
C GLY A 200 27.37 -17.59 12.35
N PRO A 201 28.42 -17.96 11.59
CA PRO A 201 28.66 -17.37 10.27
C PRO A 201 27.50 -17.70 9.33
N GLY A 202 27.17 -16.78 8.44
CA GLY A 202 26.26 -17.04 7.33
C GLY A 202 26.88 -17.94 6.27
N ASN A 203 26.05 -18.70 5.56
CA ASN A 203 26.46 -19.44 4.36
C ASN A 203 25.45 -19.41 3.18
N THR A 204 24.40 -18.60 3.26
CA THR A 204 23.40 -18.39 2.20
C THR A 204 23.20 -16.88 2.00
N GLY A 205 24.06 -16.20 1.25
CA GLY A 205 23.89 -14.75 0.99
C GLY A 205 22.84 -14.45 -0.09
N ILE A 206 22.44 -13.18 -0.24
CA ILE A 206 21.56 -12.69 -1.33
C ILE A 206 21.94 -13.29 -2.69
N ALA A 207 23.23 -13.23 -3.04
CA ALA A 207 23.75 -13.71 -4.32
C ALA A 207 23.64 -15.23 -4.50
N ASP A 208 23.70 -16.00 -3.41
CA ASP A 208 23.51 -17.46 -3.43
C ASP A 208 22.04 -17.80 -3.71
N GLN A 209 21.08 -17.14 -3.03
CA GLN A 209 19.64 -17.33 -3.30
C GLN A 209 19.27 -16.94 -4.74
N ILE A 210 19.67 -15.76 -5.20
CA ILE A 210 19.42 -15.30 -6.57
C ILE A 210 20.05 -16.26 -7.58
N GLY A 211 21.27 -16.74 -7.30
CA GLY A 211 21.98 -17.73 -8.10
C GLY A 211 21.23 -19.06 -8.17
N GLN A 212 20.72 -19.56 -7.04
CA GLN A 212 20.00 -20.82 -7.00
C GLN A 212 18.60 -20.72 -7.63
N GLY A 213 17.86 -19.63 -7.39
CA GLY A 213 16.61 -19.34 -8.11
C GLY A 213 16.80 -19.32 -9.62
N THR A 214 17.90 -18.72 -10.10
CA THR A 214 18.28 -18.74 -11.52
C THR A 214 18.59 -20.16 -12.02
N ARG A 215 19.30 -20.98 -11.24
CA ARG A 215 19.60 -22.40 -11.57
C ARG A 215 18.36 -23.27 -11.62
N MET A 216 17.42 -23.06 -10.70
CA MET A 216 16.11 -23.71 -10.67
C MET A 216 15.19 -23.25 -11.82
N GLY A 217 15.58 -22.19 -12.54
CA GLY A 217 14.87 -21.66 -13.68
C GLY A 217 13.66 -20.83 -13.28
N LEU A 218 13.73 -20.09 -12.17
CA LEU A 218 12.76 -19.07 -11.82
C LEU A 218 12.88 -17.86 -12.76
N GLU A 219 11.78 -17.15 -12.95
CA GLU A 219 11.66 -15.94 -13.76
C GLU A 219 11.41 -14.72 -12.88
N PHE A 220 10.81 -14.89 -11.70
CA PHE A 220 10.76 -13.87 -10.66
C PHE A 220 11.01 -14.47 -9.28
N MET A 221 11.49 -13.66 -8.34
CA MET A 221 11.66 -14.04 -6.94
C MET A 221 11.72 -12.77 -6.07
N PRO A 222 11.01 -12.70 -4.94
CA PRO A 222 11.34 -11.74 -3.90
C PRO A 222 12.49 -12.27 -3.04
N LEU A 223 13.05 -11.41 -2.19
CA LEU A 223 13.64 -11.85 -0.93
C LEU A 223 12.64 -11.46 0.16
N THR A 224 12.53 -12.22 1.24
CA THR A 224 11.46 -12.05 2.22
C THR A 224 11.95 -12.27 3.65
N ASP A 225 13.16 -11.84 3.93
CA ASP A 225 13.77 -11.99 5.25
C ASP A 225 12.93 -11.37 6.37
N HIS A 226 12.97 -12.04 7.52
CA HIS A 226 12.13 -11.76 8.69
C HIS A 226 12.15 -10.29 9.12
N ARG A 227 11.11 -9.53 8.76
CA ARG A 227 10.92 -8.10 9.06
C ARG A 227 12.03 -7.19 8.49
N THR A 228 12.75 -7.67 7.47
CA THR A 228 13.92 -6.99 6.89
C THR A 228 13.59 -6.45 5.49
N TYR A 229 12.89 -5.32 5.40
CA TYR A 229 12.77 -4.59 4.12
C TYR A 229 14.12 -4.01 3.68
N ASP A 230 15.03 -3.73 4.61
CA ASP A 230 16.23 -2.93 4.34
C ASP A 230 17.29 -3.71 3.53
N GLN A 231 17.13 -5.03 3.36
CA GLN A 231 17.87 -5.90 2.42
C GLN A 231 17.89 -5.37 0.97
N HIS A 232 16.85 -4.63 0.55
CA HIS A 232 16.79 -4.01 -0.79
C HIS A 232 17.83 -2.91 -0.99
N TYR A 233 18.47 -2.44 0.10
CA TYR A 233 19.56 -1.47 0.06
C TYR A 233 20.95 -2.13 -0.06
N ASP A 234 21.04 -3.46 -0.05
CA ASP A 234 22.28 -4.15 -0.44
C ASP A 234 22.59 -3.91 -1.94
N TRP A 235 23.88 -3.74 -2.24
CA TRP A 235 24.40 -3.72 -3.61
C TRP A 235 24.32 -5.09 -4.29
N ASN A 236 24.30 -6.20 -3.51
CA ASN A 236 24.06 -7.55 -4.03
C ASN A 236 22.61 -7.80 -4.46
N TRP A 237 21.66 -6.92 -4.10
CA TRP A 237 20.28 -6.99 -4.58
C TRP A 237 20.22 -6.60 -6.07
N GLU A 238 20.70 -7.51 -6.92
CA GLU A 238 20.76 -7.37 -8.37
C GLU A 238 20.75 -8.74 -9.06
N SER A 239 20.06 -8.84 -10.20
CA SER A 239 20.19 -10.00 -11.08
C SER A 239 20.15 -9.60 -12.56
N PRO A 240 21.03 -10.16 -13.42
CA PRO A 240 21.00 -9.95 -14.86
C PRO A 240 20.00 -10.85 -15.60
N SER A 241 19.26 -11.71 -14.88
CA SER A 241 18.38 -12.72 -15.50
C SER A 241 17.08 -13.03 -14.75
N LEU A 242 17.05 -12.84 -13.43
CA LEU A 242 15.88 -13.02 -12.58
C LEU A 242 15.24 -11.65 -12.33
N LEU A 243 13.92 -11.53 -12.44
CA LEU A 243 13.24 -10.32 -11.98
C LEU A 243 13.09 -10.36 -10.46
N LEU A 244 13.83 -9.48 -9.78
CA LEU A 244 13.71 -9.31 -8.35
C LEU A 244 12.46 -8.50 -8.02
N VAL A 245 11.67 -8.96 -7.06
CA VAL A 245 10.50 -8.24 -6.55
C VAL A 245 10.83 -7.77 -5.14
N ARG A 246 10.51 -6.53 -4.76
CA ARG A 246 10.71 -6.13 -3.36
C ARG A 246 9.83 -6.98 -2.45
N GLY A 247 10.37 -7.50 -1.35
CA GLY A 247 9.63 -8.28 -0.39
C GLY A 247 10.16 -8.23 1.04
N GLU A 248 9.31 -8.65 1.97
CA GLU A 248 9.64 -8.89 3.38
C GLU A 248 8.70 -9.97 3.93
N GLU A 249 9.13 -10.72 4.94
CA GLU A 249 8.22 -11.43 5.83
C GLU A 249 7.85 -10.50 6.99
N ALA A 250 6.72 -9.82 6.84
CA ALA A 250 6.17 -8.88 7.78
C ALA A 250 5.65 -9.55 9.06
N ASN A 251 5.60 -8.75 10.13
CA ASN A 251 5.18 -9.11 11.50
C ASN A 251 6.12 -10.08 12.27
N GLY A 252 5.84 -10.25 13.56
CA GLY A 252 6.47 -11.25 14.42
C GLY A 252 5.64 -12.51 14.67
N SER A 253 4.30 -12.40 14.68
CA SER A 253 3.35 -13.52 14.70
C SER A 253 1.92 -12.94 14.64
N PRO A 254 1.01 -13.47 13.79
CA PRO A 254 1.30 -14.42 12.71
C PRO A 254 2.19 -13.78 11.64
N HIS A 255 2.91 -14.62 10.88
CA HIS A 255 3.75 -14.16 9.78
C HIS A 255 2.93 -13.88 8.51
N ALA A 256 3.46 -13.02 7.65
CA ALA A 256 2.90 -12.73 6.35
C ALA A 256 3.99 -12.28 5.39
N THR A 257 3.95 -12.69 4.13
CA THR A 257 4.84 -12.13 3.12
C THR A 257 4.16 -11.03 2.31
N VAL A 258 4.90 -9.95 2.06
CA VAL A 258 4.44 -8.76 1.35
C VAL A 258 5.34 -8.59 0.14
N GLN A 259 4.79 -8.54 -1.08
CA GLN A 259 5.58 -8.33 -2.29
C GLN A 259 5.13 -7.06 -3.05
N GLY A 260 6.10 -6.34 -3.62
CA GLY A 260 5.90 -5.02 -4.22
C GLY A 260 5.76 -3.88 -3.21
N GLY A 261 6.25 -4.06 -1.98
CA GLY A 261 6.35 -3.00 -0.98
C GLY A 261 7.21 -1.83 -1.46
N VAL A 262 7.02 -0.67 -0.83
CA VAL A 262 7.85 0.53 -1.04
C VAL A 262 8.64 0.93 0.21
N ASP A 263 8.39 0.23 1.32
CA ASP A 263 8.91 0.44 2.67
C ASP A 263 8.41 -0.70 3.59
N SER A 264 9.00 -0.86 4.77
CA SER A 264 8.67 -1.94 5.71
C SER A 264 7.29 -1.79 6.36
N ILE A 265 6.53 -2.89 6.44
CA ILE A 265 5.25 -2.92 7.15
C ILE A 265 5.48 -3.08 8.65
N VAL A 266 5.14 -2.04 9.42
CA VAL A 266 5.38 -2.03 10.86
C VAL A 266 4.20 -2.64 11.63
N GLN A 267 4.47 -3.75 12.33
CA GLN A 267 3.52 -4.33 13.27
C GLN A 267 3.45 -3.49 14.56
N GLY A 268 2.43 -2.63 14.65
CA GLY A 268 2.16 -1.82 15.85
C GLY A 268 1.90 -2.64 17.12
N ALA A 269 1.96 -1.97 18.27
CA ALA A 269 1.77 -2.63 19.57
C ALA A 269 0.32 -3.10 19.77
N ALA A 270 0.15 -4.31 20.32
CA ALA A 270 -1.17 -4.86 20.62
C ALA A 270 -1.90 -4.02 21.69
N ARG A 271 -3.19 -3.76 21.46
CA ARG A 271 -4.03 -2.91 22.31
C ARG A 271 -5.03 -3.73 23.12
N ALA A 272 -4.93 -3.64 24.46
CA ALA A 272 -5.82 -4.35 25.38
C ALA A 272 -7.30 -3.88 25.33
N ASP A 273 -7.57 -2.72 24.72
CA ASP A 273 -8.93 -2.18 24.49
C ASP A 273 -9.51 -2.55 23.11
N ARG A 274 -8.79 -3.34 22.29
CA ARG A 274 -9.21 -3.74 20.94
C ARG A 274 -9.11 -5.25 20.74
N GLN A 275 -9.57 -5.73 19.58
CA GLN A 275 -9.36 -7.13 19.19
C GLN A 275 -7.87 -7.38 18.91
N PRO A 276 -7.31 -8.55 19.24
CA PRO A 276 -5.88 -8.80 19.11
C PRO A 276 -5.39 -8.66 17.67
N PHE A 277 -6.21 -9.04 16.67
CA PHE A 277 -5.87 -8.90 15.25
C PHE A 277 -5.94 -7.47 14.69
N THR A 278 -6.22 -6.44 15.50
CA THR A 278 -6.35 -5.06 15.02
C THR A 278 -5.08 -4.54 14.34
N HIS A 279 -3.90 -4.82 14.92
CA HIS A 279 -2.62 -4.37 14.35
C HIS A 279 -2.31 -5.10 13.03
N LEU A 280 -2.68 -6.39 12.92
CA LEU A 280 -2.55 -7.18 11.70
C LEU A 280 -3.45 -6.64 10.59
N GLN A 281 -4.68 -6.23 10.93
CA GLN A 281 -5.59 -5.58 9.99
C GLN A 281 -5.08 -4.21 9.52
N GLN A 282 -4.39 -3.47 10.39
CA GLN A 282 -3.73 -2.20 10.04
C GLN A 282 -2.52 -2.42 9.12
N SER A 283 -1.79 -3.52 9.30
CA SER A 283 -0.68 -3.94 8.44
C SER A 283 -1.14 -4.30 7.02
N ILE A 284 -2.23 -5.07 6.89
CA ILE A 284 -2.89 -5.35 5.60
C ILE A 284 -3.29 -4.05 4.90
N TRP A 285 -3.91 -3.12 5.65
CA TRP A 285 -4.33 -1.83 5.09
C TRP A 285 -3.16 -0.95 4.67
N ASP A 286 -2.00 -1.03 5.35
CA ASP A 286 -0.82 -0.28 4.90
C ASP A 286 -0.16 -0.90 3.66
N ALA A 287 0.02 -2.23 3.62
CA ALA A 287 0.55 -2.92 2.44
C ALA A 287 -0.28 -2.63 1.17
N HIS A 288 -1.61 -2.65 1.31
CA HIS A 288 -2.52 -2.22 0.23
C HIS A 288 -2.39 -0.73 -0.10
N SER A 289 -2.10 0.12 0.90
CA SER A 289 -1.85 1.55 0.74
C SER A 289 -0.60 1.84 -0.10
N GLN A 290 0.42 0.97 0.00
CA GLN A 290 1.63 0.96 -0.82
C GLN A 290 1.40 0.39 -2.24
N GLY A 291 0.28 -0.32 -2.46
CA GLY A 291 0.00 -1.03 -3.72
C GLY A 291 0.72 -2.38 -3.84
N ALA A 292 1.20 -2.92 -2.71
CA ALA A 292 1.74 -4.27 -2.55
C ALA A 292 0.60 -5.31 -2.42
N ASN A 293 0.93 -6.60 -2.46
CA ASN A 293 -0.01 -7.66 -2.06
C ASN A 293 0.23 -8.09 -0.60
N TRP A 294 -0.79 -8.70 0.00
CA TRP A 294 -0.69 -9.37 1.30
C TRP A 294 -0.88 -10.88 1.18
N THR A 295 0.14 -11.64 1.57
CA THR A 295 0.11 -13.11 1.65
C THR A 295 0.17 -13.56 3.10
N VAL A 296 -0.80 -14.34 3.59
CA VAL A 296 -0.66 -15.02 4.89
C VAL A 296 0.30 -16.19 4.70
N ALA A 297 1.43 -16.18 5.42
CA ALA A 297 2.44 -17.24 5.38
C ALA A 297 2.00 -18.43 6.27
N HIS A 298 2.26 -19.66 5.83
CA HIS A 298 2.03 -20.94 6.55
C HIS A 298 1.05 -20.87 7.78
N PRO A 299 -0.26 -20.63 7.56
CA PRO A 299 -1.21 -20.19 8.61
C PRO A 299 -1.48 -21.23 9.72
N ASN A 300 -0.96 -22.44 9.56
CA ASN A 300 -0.93 -23.46 10.61
C ASN A 300 -0.12 -23.05 11.85
N ASP A 301 0.74 -22.03 11.77
CA ASP A 301 1.53 -21.50 12.91
C ASP A 301 1.07 -20.12 13.41
N GLY A 302 0.05 -19.52 12.79
CA GLY A 302 -0.40 -18.16 13.07
C GLY A 302 -1.89 -18.01 13.38
N GLU A 303 -2.75 -18.65 12.58
CA GLU A 303 -4.20 -18.40 12.56
C GLU A 303 -5.03 -19.57 13.07
N THR A 304 -4.43 -20.75 13.23
CA THR A 304 -5.08 -21.94 13.80
C THR A 304 -4.59 -22.26 15.20
N ASN A 305 -5.51 -22.68 16.07
CA ASN A 305 -5.18 -23.31 17.36
C ASN A 305 -4.66 -24.73 17.14
N ALA A 306 -4.01 -25.31 18.16
CA ALA A 306 -3.47 -26.68 18.12
C ALA A 306 -4.51 -27.81 17.92
N ASP A 307 -5.82 -27.49 17.95
CA ASP A 307 -6.91 -28.41 17.61
C ASP A 307 -7.46 -28.24 16.18
N GLY A 308 -6.86 -27.36 15.37
CA GLY A 308 -7.28 -27.05 14.00
C GLY A 308 -8.48 -26.10 13.90
N SER A 309 -8.93 -25.51 15.03
CA SER A 309 -9.91 -24.42 15.03
C SER A 309 -9.26 -23.07 14.73
N PHE A 310 -10.03 -22.11 14.23
CA PHE A 310 -9.53 -20.75 13.97
C PHE A 310 -9.36 -19.95 15.27
N ASN A 311 -8.25 -19.22 15.36
CA ASN A 311 -8.01 -18.25 16.42
C ASN A 311 -8.48 -16.84 15.98
N ALA A 312 -8.11 -15.80 16.74
CA ALA A 312 -8.55 -14.44 16.46
C ALA A 312 -7.95 -13.82 15.17
N TYR A 313 -6.77 -14.26 14.73
CA TYR A 313 -6.10 -13.69 13.55
C TYR A 313 -6.75 -14.11 12.22
N ALA A 314 -7.40 -15.27 12.17
CA ALA A 314 -8.21 -15.73 11.02
C ALA A 314 -9.43 -14.83 10.68
N ASN A 315 -9.66 -13.73 11.41
CA ASN A 315 -10.77 -12.79 11.16
C ASN A 315 -10.38 -11.61 10.24
N VAL A 316 -9.10 -11.49 9.86
CA VAL A 316 -8.64 -10.40 8.99
C VAL A 316 -9.26 -10.47 7.59
N GLN A 317 -9.43 -9.30 6.98
CA GLN A 317 -10.01 -9.13 5.64
C GLN A 317 -9.07 -8.31 4.76
N GLY A 318 -9.12 -8.55 3.45
CA GLY A 318 -8.19 -7.96 2.49
C GLY A 318 -6.98 -8.84 2.17
N VAL A 319 -6.91 -10.08 2.66
CA VAL A 319 -5.88 -11.04 2.26
C VAL A 319 -5.97 -11.30 0.74
N ASP A 320 -4.86 -11.16 0.01
CA ASP A 320 -4.81 -11.41 -1.43
C ASP A 320 -4.53 -12.87 -1.74
N LEU A 321 -3.59 -13.46 -0.99
CA LEU A 321 -3.09 -14.83 -1.11
C LEU A 321 -2.96 -15.50 0.27
N VAL A 322 -3.05 -16.82 0.28
CA VAL A 322 -2.63 -17.65 1.42
C VAL A 322 -1.60 -18.63 0.93
N GLU A 323 -0.47 -18.72 1.62
CA GLU A 323 0.54 -19.75 1.40
C GLU A 323 -0.02 -21.10 1.84
N THR A 324 -0.56 -21.84 0.87
CA THR A 324 -1.17 -23.15 1.10
C THR A 324 -0.17 -24.29 0.98
N TRP A 325 0.99 -24.01 0.38
CA TRP A 325 2.07 -24.96 0.18
C TRP A 325 3.38 -24.32 0.64
N ASN A 326 3.85 -24.70 1.81
CA ASN A 326 5.11 -24.26 2.41
C ASN A 326 6.07 -25.45 2.39
N GLY A 327 7.21 -25.32 1.70
CA GLY A 327 8.22 -26.37 1.55
C GLY A 327 7.70 -27.73 1.08
N THR A 328 8.39 -28.81 1.45
CA THR A 328 8.09 -30.17 0.96
C THR A 328 6.88 -30.92 1.56
N PRO A 329 6.25 -30.55 2.70
CA PRO A 329 4.96 -31.10 3.11
C PRO A 329 3.86 -30.93 2.06
N SER A 330 2.90 -31.86 2.03
CA SER A 330 1.74 -31.75 1.15
C SER A 330 0.81 -30.61 1.60
N PRO A 331 0.27 -29.78 0.69
CA PRO A 331 -0.51 -28.58 1.02
C PRO A 331 -1.87 -28.85 1.68
N GLU A 332 -2.25 -30.13 1.82
CA GLU A 332 -3.54 -30.60 2.34
C GLU A 332 -3.96 -29.97 3.66
N THR A 333 -3.01 -29.85 4.59
CA THR A 333 -3.25 -29.34 5.94
C THR A 333 -3.81 -27.92 5.88
N VAL A 334 -3.22 -27.03 5.10
CA VAL A 334 -3.69 -25.65 4.95
C VAL A 334 -4.84 -25.55 3.94
N LEU A 335 -4.71 -26.21 2.79
CA LEU A 335 -5.62 -26.08 1.65
C LEU A 335 -7.02 -26.63 1.94
N ALA A 336 -7.12 -27.90 2.34
CA ALA A 336 -8.40 -28.62 2.46
C ALA A 336 -8.82 -28.84 3.92
N ASP A 337 -7.90 -29.27 4.78
CA ASP A 337 -8.26 -29.80 6.10
C ASP A 337 -8.40 -28.72 7.18
N ALA A 338 -7.54 -27.68 7.19
CA ALA A 338 -7.53 -26.64 8.22
C ALA A 338 -8.13 -25.30 7.79
N TYR A 339 -7.74 -24.72 6.65
CA TYR A 339 -7.86 -23.26 6.44
C TYR A 339 -8.62 -22.83 5.17
N ALA A 340 -8.06 -23.02 3.98
CA ALA A 340 -8.47 -22.27 2.79
C ALA A 340 -9.92 -22.57 2.34
N GLU A 341 -10.29 -23.84 2.14
CA GLU A 341 -11.65 -24.21 1.73
C GLU A 341 -12.72 -23.73 2.72
N LYS A 342 -12.44 -23.75 4.03
CA LYS A 342 -13.36 -23.26 5.07
C LYS A 342 -13.61 -21.77 4.97
N LEU A 343 -12.57 -20.96 4.74
CA LEU A 343 -12.72 -19.51 4.59
C LEU A 343 -13.39 -19.14 3.25
N TRP A 344 -13.10 -19.84 2.15
CA TRP A 344 -13.82 -19.65 0.88
C TRP A 344 -15.32 -19.91 1.01
N ASN A 345 -15.69 -20.98 1.75
CA ASN A 345 -17.08 -21.29 2.13
C ASN A 345 -17.70 -20.21 3.03
N ALA A 346 -16.90 -19.54 3.87
CA ALA A 346 -17.30 -18.39 4.69
C ALA A 346 -17.33 -17.04 3.93
N GLY A 347 -17.07 -17.04 2.61
CA GLY A 347 -17.17 -15.85 1.76
C GLY A 347 -15.86 -15.06 1.59
N PHE A 348 -14.74 -15.52 2.12
CA PHE A 348 -13.42 -14.89 1.92
C PHE A 348 -12.92 -15.11 0.48
N ARG A 349 -12.17 -14.15 -0.07
CA ARG A 349 -11.76 -14.09 -1.48
C ARG A 349 -10.26 -13.82 -1.61
N PHE A 350 -9.47 -14.87 -1.46
CA PHE A 350 -8.02 -14.89 -1.68
C PHE A 350 -7.64 -16.01 -2.66
N GLY A 351 -6.49 -15.86 -3.33
CA GLY A 351 -5.85 -16.92 -4.11
C GLY A 351 -4.90 -17.76 -3.25
N ILE A 352 -4.21 -18.71 -3.86
CA ILE A 352 -3.21 -19.55 -3.18
C ILE A 352 -1.79 -19.19 -3.64
N ALA A 353 -0.85 -19.20 -2.70
CA ALA A 353 0.58 -19.16 -2.93
C ALA A 353 1.19 -20.51 -2.53
N GLY A 354 2.33 -20.80 -3.14
CA GLY A 354 3.21 -21.91 -2.82
C GLY A 354 4.63 -21.39 -2.82
N ALA A 355 5.34 -21.60 -1.73
CA ALA A 355 6.65 -21.00 -1.51
C ALA A 355 7.61 -22.00 -0.87
N SER A 356 8.90 -21.92 -1.24
CA SER A 356 9.87 -22.90 -0.76
C SER A 356 10.21 -22.76 0.71
N ASP A 357 10.14 -21.53 1.24
CA ASP A 357 10.65 -21.20 2.57
C ASP A 357 12.10 -21.70 2.69
N SER A 358 12.90 -21.33 1.68
CA SER A 358 14.28 -21.79 1.51
C SER A 358 15.23 -20.93 2.33
N HIS A 359 15.73 -21.50 3.42
CA HIS A 359 16.74 -20.91 4.32
C HIS A 359 18.14 -21.52 4.17
N MET A 360 18.24 -22.81 3.84
CA MET A 360 19.48 -23.59 4.05
C MET A 360 20.00 -24.20 2.76
N ARG A 361 21.17 -23.75 2.30
CA ARG A 361 21.78 -24.31 1.10
C ARG A 361 22.19 -25.78 1.20
N GLU A 362 22.38 -26.33 2.40
CA GLU A 362 22.59 -27.76 2.62
C GLU A 362 21.39 -28.64 2.23
N LEU A 363 20.21 -28.04 2.00
CA LEU A 363 19.00 -28.72 1.56
C LEU A 363 18.73 -28.57 0.05
N TRP A 364 19.62 -27.88 -0.67
CA TRP A 364 19.53 -27.63 -2.10
C TRP A 364 20.00 -28.80 -2.96
N ASP A 365 19.67 -28.77 -4.26
CA ASP A 365 20.28 -29.66 -5.25
C ASP A 365 21.67 -29.14 -5.65
N GLY A 366 22.60 -30.05 -5.92
CA GLY A 366 23.99 -29.74 -6.29
C GLY A 366 24.98 -29.58 -5.14
N GLU A 367 24.54 -29.19 -3.93
CA GLU A 367 25.40 -28.94 -2.75
C GLU A 367 25.76 -30.21 -1.95
N GLY A 368 25.83 -31.37 -2.62
CA GLY A 368 26.18 -32.67 -2.04
C GLY A 368 25.01 -33.46 -1.43
N THR A 369 23.80 -32.89 -1.48
CA THR A 369 22.56 -33.48 -0.95
C THR A 369 22.02 -34.56 -1.88
N VAL A 370 21.72 -35.75 -1.35
CA VAL A 370 21.17 -36.87 -2.15
C VAL A 370 19.65 -36.75 -2.35
N TYR A 371 18.98 -35.96 -1.50
CA TYR A 371 17.54 -35.71 -1.52
C TYR A 371 17.29 -34.21 -1.25
N PRO A 372 17.27 -33.36 -2.28
CA PRO A 372 16.94 -31.94 -2.10
C PRO A 372 15.48 -31.78 -1.67
N ILE A 373 15.23 -30.90 -0.70
CA ILE A 373 13.90 -30.73 -0.07
C ILE A 373 13.50 -29.27 0.24
N SER A 374 14.33 -28.30 -0.10
CA SER A 374 14.07 -26.86 0.14
C SER A 374 14.92 -25.99 -0.81
N ASN A 375 14.81 -26.21 -2.13
CA ASN A 375 15.35 -25.24 -3.11
C ASN A 375 14.35 -24.08 -3.29
N PRO A 376 14.81 -22.87 -3.66
CA PRO A 376 13.96 -21.83 -4.24
C PRO A 376 13.06 -22.40 -5.34
N GLY A 377 11.76 -22.17 -5.22
CA GLY A 377 10.72 -22.72 -6.10
C GLY A 377 10.34 -24.17 -5.85
N MET A 378 10.60 -24.74 -4.67
CA MET A 378 10.07 -26.04 -4.26
C MET A 378 9.19 -25.94 -3.00
N PRO A 379 7.88 -25.67 -3.12
CA PRO A 379 7.07 -25.53 -4.35
C PRO A 379 7.26 -24.20 -5.10
N ALA A 380 6.87 -24.19 -6.37
CA ALA A 380 6.88 -23.00 -7.21
C ALA A 380 5.49 -22.37 -7.29
N THR A 381 5.41 -21.04 -7.14
CA THR A 381 4.26 -20.25 -7.58
C THR A 381 4.46 -19.87 -9.04
N GLN A 382 3.59 -20.37 -9.91
CA GLN A 382 3.48 -19.89 -11.29
C GLN A 382 2.32 -18.89 -11.37
N LEU A 383 2.53 -17.72 -11.97
CA LEU A 383 1.50 -16.68 -12.10
C LEU A 383 1.32 -16.19 -13.52
N LEU A 384 0.09 -15.82 -13.89
CA LEU A 384 -0.19 -15.26 -15.22
C LEU A 384 0.06 -13.75 -15.22
N SER A 385 1.27 -13.33 -15.61
CA SER A 385 1.61 -11.91 -15.71
C SER A 385 1.32 -11.33 -17.09
N ARG A 386 0.81 -10.10 -17.13
CA ARG A 386 0.55 -9.34 -18.38
C ARG A 386 1.81 -8.81 -19.06
N ALA A 387 2.89 -8.64 -18.30
CA ALA A 387 4.18 -8.17 -18.76
C ALA A 387 5.29 -8.69 -17.84
N TYR A 388 6.54 -8.68 -18.31
CA TYR A 388 7.69 -9.03 -17.48
C TYR A 388 8.19 -7.78 -16.74
N ASN A 389 7.44 -7.37 -15.71
CA ASN A 389 7.77 -6.27 -14.80
C ASN A 389 7.13 -6.47 -13.41
N GLU A 390 7.71 -5.87 -12.37
CA GLU A 390 7.29 -5.94 -10.95
C GLU A 390 5.79 -5.62 -10.80
N ARG A 391 5.31 -4.55 -11.46
CA ARG A 391 3.92 -4.10 -11.33
C ARG A 391 2.90 -5.12 -11.85
N ALA A 392 3.19 -5.81 -12.95
CA ALA A 392 2.32 -6.84 -13.52
C ALA A 392 2.34 -8.14 -12.69
N ILE A 393 3.50 -8.49 -12.12
CA ILE A 393 3.68 -9.63 -11.22
C ILE A 393 2.87 -9.42 -9.93
N VAL A 394 3.04 -8.28 -9.25
CA VAL A 394 2.30 -7.96 -8.02
C VAL A 394 0.80 -7.84 -8.30
N GLN A 395 0.39 -7.34 -9.47
CA GLN A 395 -1.03 -7.39 -9.86
C GLN A 395 -1.55 -8.82 -10.01
N ALA A 396 -0.77 -9.75 -10.59
CA ALA A 396 -1.19 -11.15 -10.71
C ALA A 396 -1.32 -11.83 -9.32
N LEU A 397 -0.41 -11.51 -8.38
CA LEU A 397 -0.50 -11.93 -6.98
C LEU A 397 -1.78 -11.38 -6.30
N GLN A 398 -2.03 -10.07 -6.37
CA GLN A 398 -3.26 -9.42 -5.85
C GLN A 398 -4.56 -10.02 -6.42
N ARG A 399 -4.54 -10.51 -7.66
CA ARG A 399 -5.69 -11.16 -8.30
C ARG A 399 -5.82 -12.64 -7.96
N GLY A 400 -4.80 -13.27 -7.38
CA GLY A 400 -4.75 -14.72 -7.21
C GLY A 400 -4.64 -15.49 -8.53
N HIS A 401 -4.02 -14.90 -9.56
CA HIS A 401 -3.85 -15.52 -10.88
C HIS A 401 -2.69 -16.54 -10.86
N THR A 402 -2.76 -17.49 -9.92
CA THR A 402 -1.68 -18.38 -9.51
C THR A 402 -2.02 -19.87 -9.69
N SER A 403 -1.00 -20.64 -10.05
CA SER A 403 -0.95 -22.10 -10.14
C SER A 403 0.31 -22.58 -9.43
N LEU A 404 0.17 -23.56 -8.53
CA LEU A 404 1.26 -24.07 -7.72
C LEU A 404 1.73 -25.42 -8.29
N SER A 405 3.04 -25.65 -8.23
CA SER A 405 3.66 -26.93 -8.60
C SER A 405 4.68 -27.35 -7.55
N TYR A 406 4.89 -28.66 -7.40
CA TYR A 406 5.89 -29.23 -6.49
C TYR A 406 7.32 -28.69 -6.73
N ASP A 407 7.64 -28.34 -7.97
CA ASP A 407 8.90 -27.73 -8.38
C ASP A 407 8.68 -26.91 -9.68
N PRO A 408 9.63 -26.07 -10.14
CA PRO A 408 9.40 -25.18 -11.29
C PRO A 408 9.16 -25.92 -12.62
N ASN A 409 9.60 -27.18 -12.70
CA ASN A 409 9.46 -28.07 -13.85
C ASN A 409 8.45 -29.21 -13.62
N GLY A 410 7.78 -29.24 -12.45
CA GLY A 410 6.77 -30.23 -12.07
C GLY A 410 5.45 -30.09 -12.84
N PRO A 411 4.43 -30.91 -12.54
CA PRO A 411 3.12 -30.82 -13.18
C PRO A 411 2.50 -29.42 -13.05
N PHE A 412 1.69 -29.01 -14.03
CA PHE A 412 0.99 -27.73 -14.02
C PHE A 412 -0.49 -27.94 -14.28
N VAL A 413 -1.34 -27.12 -13.65
CA VAL A 413 -2.77 -27.05 -13.92
C VAL A 413 -3.27 -25.61 -13.95
N SER A 414 -4.11 -25.28 -14.92
CA SER A 414 -4.91 -24.04 -14.91
C SER A 414 -6.39 -24.31 -15.12
N ILE A 415 -7.21 -23.48 -14.49
CA ILE A 415 -8.67 -23.48 -14.64
C ILE A 415 -9.13 -22.17 -15.28
N ALA A 416 -10.07 -22.27 -16.22
CA ALA A 416 -10.74 -21.12 -16.84
C ALA A 416 -12.23 -21.40 -17.02
N THR A 417 -13.07 -20.36 -17.11
CA THR A 417 -14.50 -20.50 -17.39
C THR A 417 -15.03 -19.49 -18.41
N ASP A 418 -16.06 -19.89 -19.15
CA ASP A 418 -16.77 -19.10 -20.15
C ASP A 418 -18.10 -18.52 -19.65
N LEU A 419 -18.44 -18.67 -18.36
CA LEU A 419 -19.68 -18.19 -17.74
C LEU A 419 -19.99 -16.69 -17.99
N ARG A 420 -18.95 -15.84 -18.14
CA ARG A 420 -19.11 -14.41 -18.48
C ARG A 420 -19.55 -14.16 -19.94
N GLY A 421 -19.56 -15.19 -20.78
CA GLY A 421 -19.61 -15.07 -22.23
C GLY A 421 -18.28 -14.61 -22.86
N GLY A 422 -18.24 -14.58 -24.18
CA GLY A 422 -17.05 -14.14 -24.93
C GLY A 422 -15.89 -15.16 -24.98
N GLY A 423 -16.13 -16.40 -24.56
CA GLY A 423 -15.09 -17.44 -24.41
C GLY A 423 -14.56 -17.51 -22.98
N TYR A 424 -13.42 -18.18 -22.78
CA TYR A 424 -12.79 -18.40 -21.48
C TYR A 424 -12.14 -17.11 -20.94
N THR A 425 -12.97 -16.20 -20.42
CA THR A 425 -12.62 -14.82 -20.02
C THR A 425 -12.48 -14.63 -18.51
N ALA A 426 -12.54 -15.72 -17.73
CA ALA A 426 -12.17 -15.74 -16.32
C ALA A 426 -11.28 -16.95 -16.01
N ILE A 427 -10.33 -16.78 -15.10
CA ILE A 427 -9.34 -17.79 -14.70
C ILE A 427 -9.28 -17.93 -13.17
N GLY A 428 -8.55 -18.94 -12.68
CA GLY A 428 -8.27 -19.09 -11.23
C GLY A 428 -7.85 -17.77 -10.58
N GLY A 429 -8.49 -17.43 -9.46
CA GLY A 429 -8.37 -16.14 -8.75
C GLY A 429 -9.56 -15.20 -8.95
N ASP A 430 -10.23 -15.25 -10.12
CA ASP A 430 -11.33 -14.34 -10.47
C ASP A 430 -12.64 -14.62 -9.71
N GLU A 431 -13.39 -13.54 -9.44
CA GLU A 431 -14.82 -13.60 -9.13
C GLU A 431 -15.67 -13.44 -10.40
N VAL A 432 -16.59 -14.38 -10.62
CA VAL A 432 -17.52 -14.41 -11.76
C VAL A 432 -18.94 -14.18 -11.25
N PHE A 433 -19.49 -13.01 -11.60
CA PHE A 433 -20.85 -12.61 -11.23
C PHE A 433 -21.82 -12.87 -12.38
N VAL A 434 -22.68 -13.88 -12.23
CA VAL A 434 -23.65 -14.32 -13.26
C VAL A 434 -24.96 -14.81 -12.62
N PRO A 435 -26.13 -14.63 -13.27
CA PRO A 435 -27.41 -15.09 -12.73
C PRO A 435 -27.43 -16.59 -12.43
N ALA A 436 -28.17 -16.98 -11.39
CA ALA A 436 -28.41 -18.40 -11.09
C ALA A 436 -29.06 -19.11 -12.29
N GLY A 437 -28.63 -20.34 -12.57
CA GLY A 437 -29.02 -21.11 -13.75
C GLY A 437 -28.22 -20.80 -15.02
N THR A 438 -27.27 -19.84 -15.00
CA THR A 438 -26.34 -19.64 -16.13
C THR A 438 -25.48 -20.89 -16.32
N ALA A 439 -25.70 -21.59 -17.43
CA ALA A 439 -24.90 -22.75 -17.84
C ALA A 439 -23.61 -22.30 -18.53
N GLY A 440 -22.55 -23.07 -18.35
CA GLY A 440 -21.25 -22.85 -18.98
C GLY A 440 -20.29 -24.00 -18.66
N HIS A 441 -19.01 -23.74 -18.86
CA HIS A 441 -17.96 -24.75 -18.80
C HIS A 441 -16.79 -24.29 -17.94
N LEU A 442 -16.13 -25.25 -17.31
CA LEU A 442 -14.75 -25.13 -16.87
C LEU A 442 -13.86 -25.80 -17.92
N ARG A 443 -12.77 -25.12 -18.32
CA ARG A 443 -11.65 -25.74 -19.02
C ARG A 443 -10.51 -25.96 -18.01
N ILE A 444 -10.07 -27.21 -17.89
CA ILE A 444 -8.93 -27.62 -17.08
C ILE A 444 -7.79 -27.97 -18.04
N ASP A 445 -6.77 -27.13 -18.10
CA ASP A 445 -5.57 -27.39 -18.91
C ASP A 445 -4.46 -27.92 -18.00
N VAL A 446 -3.91 -29.10 -18.31
CA VAL A 446 -2.78 -29.69 -17.57
C VAL A 446 -1.55 -29.81 -18.44
N ARG A 447 -0.35 -29.75 -17.82
CA ARG A 447 0.94 -29.98 -18.47
C ARG A 447 1.82 -30.86 -17.55
N ARG A 448 2.62 -31.75 -18.14
CA ARG A 448 3.45 -32.77 -17.46
C ARG A 448 2.65 -33.65 -16.50
N ALA A 449 1.44 -34.06 -16.92
CA ALA A 449 0.47 -34.77 -16.08
C ALA A 449 0.08 -36.17 -16.59
N ALA A 450 0.82 -36.73 -17.56
CA ALA A 450 0.51 -38.04 -18.14
C ALA A 450 0.49 -39.15 -17.06
N GLY A 451 -0.62 -39.88 -16.97
CA GLY A 451 -0.81 -40.98 -16.00
C GLY A 451 -1.05 -40.53 -14.55
N LEU A 452 -1.01 -39.24 -14.25
CA LEU A 452 -1.41 -38.69 -12.95
C LEU A 452 -2.94 -38.61 -12.84
N ASP A 453 -3.46 -38.42 -11.63
CA ASP A 453 -4.90 -38.26 -11.41
C ASP A 453 -5.22 -36.76 -11.26
N VAL A 454 -6.22 -36.28 -12.01
CA VAL A 454 -6.62 -34.86 -12.02
C VAL A 454 -8.01 -34.75 -11.43
N PHE A 455 -8.18 -33.93 -10.40
CA PHE A 455 -9.44 -33.76 -9.69
C PHE A 455 -9.93 -32.31 -9.77
N VAL A 456 -11.23 -32.14 -9.99
CA VAL A 456 -11.90 -30.85 -9.90
C VAL A 456 -12.78 -30.87 -8.66
N TYR A 457 -12.58 -29.92 -7.76
CA TYR A 457 -13.37 -29.75 -6.53
C TYR A 457 -14.25 -28.51 -6.64
N ARG A 458 -15.35 -28.51 -5.89
CA ARG A 458 -16.26 -27.38 -5.71
C ARG A 458 -16.68 -27.24 -4.25
N ALA A 459 -17.32 -26.14 -3.86
CA ALA A 459 -17.87 -25.98 -2.52
C ALA A 459 -18.80 -27.17 -2.14
N PRO A 460 -18.71 -27.73 -0.91
CA PRO A 460 -17.93 -27.26 0.24
C PRO A 460 -16.45 -27.69 0.23
N GLY A 461 -16.00 -28.44 -0.77
CA GLY A 461 -14.59 -28.79 -0.98
C GLY A 461 -14.30 -30.28 -0.92
N LYS A 462 -13.04 -30.63 -0.65
CA LYS A 462 -12.51 -32.00 -0.76
C LYS A 462 -13.30 -33.02 0.08
N SER A 463 -13.83 -32.59 1.22
CA SER A 463 -14.69 -33.40 2.12
C SER A 463 -15.98 -33.93 1.46
N ALA A 464 -16.45 -33.32 0.37
CA ALA A 464 -17.59 -33.80 -0.42
C ALA A 464 -17.19 -34.73 -1.58
N GLY A 465 -15.89 -34.96 -1.79
CA GLY A 465 -15.33 -35.66 -2.95
C GLY A 465 -15.20 -34.76 -4.20
N PRO A 466 -14.51 -35.24 -5.24
CA PRO A 466 -14.34 -34.49 -6.48
C PRO A 466 -15.65 -34.39 -7.28
N LEU A 467 -15.91 -33.21 -7.84
CA LEU A 467 -16.97 -33.00 -8.84
C LEU A 467 -16.69 -33.81 -10.11
N LYS A 468 -15.41 -33.88 -10.50
CA LYS A 468 -14.96 -34.63 -11.68
C LYS A 468 -13.52 -35.12 -11.48
N SER A 469 -13.22 -36.26 -12.07
CA SER A 469 -11.88 -36.84 -12.11
C SER A 469 -11.49 -37.17 -13.54
N PHE A 470 -10.21 -37.00 -13.88
CA PHE A 470 -9.61 -37.33 -15.16
C PHE A 470 -8.26 -38.03 -14.96
N LYS A 471 -7.79 -38.72 -16.00
CA LYS A 471 -6.46 -39.34 -16.03
C LYS A 471 -5.80 -39.04 -17.38
N PRO A 472 -4.90 -38.04 -17.46
CA PRO A 472 -4.32 -37.59 -18.72
C PRO A 472 -3.50 -38.69 -19.39
N LYS A 473 -3.55 -38.74 -20.73
CA LYS A 473 -2.85 -39.71 -21.57
C LYS A 473 -1.59 -39.13 -22.21
N THR A 474 -1.56 -37.81 -22.37
CA THR A 474 -0.44 -37.04 -22.89
C THR A 474 0.07 -36.07 -21.83
N ASP A 475 1.30 -35.59 -21.99
CA ASP A 475 1.87 -34.63 -21.02
C ASP A 475 1.04 -33.35 -20.95
N ALA A 476 0.54 -32.85 -22.08
CA ALA A 476 -0.43 -31.77 -22.13
C ALA A 476 -1.79 -32.30 -22.61
N GLU A 477 -2.86 -31.97 -21.89
CA GLU A 477 -4.25 -32.33 -22.22
C GLU A 477 -5.21 -31.29 -21.64
N SER A 478 -6.37 -31.08 -22.29
CA SER A 478 -7.41 -30.14 -21.84
C SER A 478 -8.73 -30.88 -21.64
N PHE A 479 -9.37 -30.65 -20.49
CA PHE A 479 -10.65 -31.26 -20.13
C PHE A 479 -11.73 -30.21 -19.96
N ILE A 480 -12.97 -30.58 -20.31
CA ILE A 480 -14.17 -29.75 -20.14
C ILE A 480 -15.05 -30.34 -19.04
N VAL A 481 -15.55 -29.48 -18.15
CA VAL A 481 -16.56 -29.82 -17.13
C VAL A 481 -17.77 -28.89 -17.31
N ASP A 482 -18.92 -29.46 -17.59
CA ASP A 482 -20.19 -28.72 -17.64
C ASP A 482 -20.58 -28.26 -16.23
N ILE A 483 -20.91 -26.97 -16.08
CA ILE A 483 -21.34 -26.37 -14.81
C ILE A 483 -22.55 -25.45 -15.00
N ALA A 484 -23.26 -25.17 -13.92
CA ALA A 484 -24.29 -24.14 -13.88
C ALA A 484 -24.16 -23.32 -12.59
N ALA A 485 -24.23 -21.99 -12.72
CA ALA A 485 -24.15 -21.08 -11.58
C ALA A 485 -25.32 -21.28 -10.62
N GLY A 486 -25.04 -21.38 -9.32
CA GLY A 486 -26.05 -21.53 -8.27
C GLY A 486 -26.69 -20.21 -7.83
N ASP A 487 -27.69 -20.31 -6.96
CA ASP A 487 -28.26 -19.20 -6.19
C ASP A 487 -27.37 -18.78 -5.00
N LYS A 488 -26.45 -19.65 -4.61
CA LYS A 488 -25.47 -19.46 -3.53
C LYS A 488 -24.05 -19.26 -4.09
N PRO A 489 -23.16 -18.59 -3.36
CA PRO A 489 -21.74 -18.57 -3.69
C PRO A 489 -21.17 -19.98 -3.78
N ASP A 490 -20.40 -20.22 -4.83
CA ASP A 490 -19.68 -21.45 -5.13
C ASP A 490 -18.24 -21.09 -5.51
N TRP A 491 -17.38 -22.09 -5.55
CA TRP A 491 -16.02 -21.96 -6.04
C TRP A 491 -15.57 -23.25 -6.70
N TYR A 492 -14.64 -23.17 -7.64
CA TYR A 492 -14.13 -24.32 -8.40
C TYR A 492 -12.61 -24.27 -8.47
N ARG A 493 -11.94 -25.38 -8.14
CA ARG A 493 -10.46 -25.51 -8.22
C ARG A 493 -10.08 -26.87 -8.77
N ALA A 494 -8.84 -26.99 -9.25
CA ALA A 494 -8.32 -28.25 -9.77
C ALA A 494 -6.99 -28.63 -9.13
N GLU A 495 -6.74 -29.92 -8.98
CA GLU A 495 -5.49 -30.51 -8.50
C GLU A 495 -4.99 -31.57 -9.48
N VAL A 496 -3.68 -31.72 -9.57
CA VAL A 496 -2.99 -32.88 -10.14
C VAL A 496 -2.35 -33.63 -9.00
N ARG A 497 -2.57 -34.95 -8.92
CA ARG A 497 -2.17 -35.80 -7.80
C ARG A 497 -1.46 -37.05 -8.28
N GLY A 498 -0.57 -37.59 -7.46
CA GLY A 498 0.14 -38.83 -7.77
C GLY A 498 1.02 -39.32 -6.63
N MET A 499 1.92 -40.26 -6.95
CA MET A 499 2.81 -40.85 -5.97
C MET A 499 3.80 -39.83 -5.41
N SER A 500 4.03 -39.84 -4.10
CA SER A 500 5.02 -38.98 -3.47
C SER A 500 6.43 -39.36 -3.86
N THR A 501 7.33 -38.38 -3.85
CA THR A 501 8.76 -38.64 -4.07
C THR A 501 9.25 -39.56 -2.94
N PRO A 502 9.90 -40.70 -3.23
CA PRO A 502 10.34 -41.61 -2.18
C PRO A 502 11.42 -40.97 -1.29
N GLN A 503 11.08 -40.72 -0.02
CA GLN A 503 12.00 -40.17 0.98
C GLN A 503 12.42 -41.28 1.97
N PRO A 504 13.67 -41.34 2.44
CA PRO A 504 14.14 -42.41 3.33
C PRO A 504 13.42 -42.47 4.70
N TRP A 505 12.84 -41.36 5.13
CA TRP A 505 12.24 -41.15 6.46
C TRP A 505 10.72 -40.99 6.45
N ALA A 506 10.06 -41.01 5.28
CA ALA A 506 8.60 -40.86 5.17
C ALA A 506 7.99 -42.00 4.32
N PRO A 507 6.77 -42.48 4.67
CA PRO A 507 6.08 -43.46 3.85
C PRO A 507 5.69 -42.85 2.48
N VAL A 508 5.80 -43.65 1.42
CA VAL A 508 5.34 -43.23 0.08
C VAL A 508 3.81 -43.13 0.08
N SER A 509 3.29 -41.92 -0.15
CA SER A 509 1.88 -41.73 -0.49
C SER A 509 1.67 -42.09 -1.97
N VAL A 510 0.53 -42.67 -2.30
CA VAL A 510 0.08 -42.82 -3.70
C VAL A 510 -0.80 -41.66 -4.17
N ASP A 511 -1.12 -40.75 -3.26
CA ASP A 511 -2.13 -39.70 -3.41
C ASP A 511 -1.64 -38.38 -2.77
N GLU A 512 -0.61 -37.78 -3.35
CA GLU A 512 -0.04 -36.48 -2.96
C GLU A 512 -0.32 -35.42 -4.03
N VAL A 513 -0.63 -34.19 -3.63
CA VAL A 513 -0.74 -33.04 -4.56
C VAL A 513 0.61 -32.79 -5.23
N LYS A 514 0.60 -32.70 -6.57
CA LYS A 514 1.74 -32.33 -7.41
C LYS A 514 1.57 -30.97 -8.09
N ALA A 515 0.32 -30.56 -8.30
CA ALA A 515 -0.03 -29.21 -8.72
C ALA A 515 -1.44 -28.85 -8.24
N THR A 516 -1.70 -27.56 -8.04
CA THR A 516 -3.03 -27.02 -7.69
C THR A 516 -3.18 -25.61 -8.25
N VAL A 517 -4.39 -25.06 -8.32
CA VAL A 517 -4.64 -23.72 -8.88
C VAL A 517 -5.60 -22.94 -8.00
N SER A 518 -5.42 -21.62 -7.94
CA SER A 518 -6.37 -20.71 -7.30
C SER A 518 -7.81 -20.93 -7.80
N PRO A 519 -8.81 -20.89 -6.91
CA PRO A 519 -10.19 -21.16 -7.28
C PRO A 519 -10.78 -20.06 -8.18
N ILE A 520 -11.70 -20.43 -9.06
CA ILE A 520 -12.67 -19.48 -9.65
C ILE A 520 -13.86 -19.39 -8.69
N PHE A 521 -14.19 -18.18 -8.24
CA PHE A 521 -15.37 -17.94 -7.41
C PHE A 521 -16.56 -17.62 -8.32
N VAL A 522 -17.73 -18.23 -8.08
CA VAL A 522 -18.94 -18.02 -8.89
C VAL A 522 -20.10 -17.65 -7.97
N SER A 523 -20.83 -16.58 -8.29
CA SER A 523 -21.99 -16.12 -7.50
C SER A 523 -22.90 -15.19 -8.29
N PRO A 524 -24.15 -14.93 -7.85
CA PRO A 524 -25.02 -13.94 -8.49
C PRO A 524 -24.59 -12.48 -8.30
N ALA A 525 -23.79 -12.18 -7.27
CA ALA A 525 -23.40 -10.84 -6.85
C ALA A 525 -22.12 -10.90 -5.98
N PRO A 526 -21.41 -9.78 -5.77
CA PRO A 526 -20.29 -9.68 -4.83
C PRO A 526 -20.60 -10.31 -3.46
N VAL A 527 -19.61 -11.02 -2.91
CA VAL A 527 -19.75 -11.75 -1.65
C VAL A 527 -18.92 -11.08 -0.55
N GLU A 528 -19.56 -10.85 0.59
CA GLU A 528 -18.89 -10.39 1.82
C GLU A 528 -18.33 -11.57 2.62
N ALA A 529 -17.15 -11.36 3.21
CA ALA A 529 -16.54 -12.30 4.14
C ALA A 529 -17.34 -12.35 5.46
N LYS A 530 -17.39 -13.53 6.08
CA LYS A 530 -18.08 -13.77 7.36
C LYS A 530 -17.08 -14.20 8.44
N PRO A 531 -16.24 -13.28 8.95
CA PRO A 531 -15.40 -13.55 10.11
C PRO A 531 -16.27 -13.84 11.35
N ALA A 532 -15.70 -14.57 12.32
CA ALA A 532 -16.34 -14.77 13.62
C ALA A 532 -16.44 -13.46 14.43
N THR A 533 -15.46 -12.56 14.25
CA THR A 533 -15.44 -11.20 14.81
C THR A 533 -15.27 -10.17 13.68
N PRO A 534 -16.27 -9.32 13.40
CA PRO A 534 -16.17 -8.35 12.31
C PRO A 534 -15.26 -7.16 12.66
N ILE A 535 -14.72 -6.54 11.62
CA ILE A 535 -14.06 -5.23 11.69
C ILE A 535 -15.14 -4.16 11.90
N PRO A 536 -14.92 -3.12 12.73
CA PRO A 536 -15.88 -2.03 12.91
C PRO A 536 -16.24 -1.32 11.59
N ALA A 537 -17.49 -0.89 11.50
CA ALA A 537 -17.96 -0.03 10.41
C ALA A 537 -17.16 1.29 10.37
N ASP A 538 -17.03 1.88 9.18
CA ASP A 538 -16.30 3.14 9.00
C ASP A 538 -16.94 4.27 9.82
N ALA A 539 -16.19 4.80 10.78
CA ALA A 539 -16.62 5.91 11.65
C ALA A 539 -16.40 7.30 11.03
N GLY A 540 -15.94 7.38 9.78
CA GLY A 540 -15.65 8.63 9.09
C GLY A 540 -16.89 9.40 8.60
N ALA A 541 -16.78 10.71 8.58
CA ALA A 541 -17.79 11.63 8.08
C ALA A 541 -17.48 12.11 6.66
N GLU A 542 -18.46 12.77 6.02
CA GLU A 542 -18.18 13.63 4.87
C GLU A 542 -17.33 14.82 5.34
N ASP A 543 -16.19 15.03 4.69
CA ASP A 543 -15.18 16.03 5.05
C ASP A 543 -15.11 17.20 4.07
N GLY A 544 -15.86 17.14 2.96
CA GLY A 544 -15.79 18.11 1.87
C GLY A 544 -14.52 18.00 1.00
N ALA A 545 -13.72 16.94 1.16
CA ALA A 545 -12.52 16.74 0.36
C ALA A 545 -12.87 16.38 -1.10
N LEU A 546 -12.22 17.07 -2.04
CA LEU A 546 -12.43 16.89 -3.46
C LEU A 546 -11.59 15.71 -3.97
N ARG A 547 -12.17 14.77 -4.73
CA ARG A 547 -11.35 13.79 -5.45
C ARG A 547 -10.49 14.54 -6.49
N VAL A 548 -9.19 14.24 -6.53
CA VAL A 548 -8.25 14.83 -7.48
C VAL A 548 -7.63 13.82 -8.44
N ALA A 549 -7.45 12.56 -8.03
CA ALA A 549 -6.91 11.51 -8.90
C ALA A 549 -7.45 10.10 -8.55
N GLY A 550 -7.28 9.17 -9.49
CA GLY A 550 -7.67 7.77 -9.36
C GLY A 550 -9.11 7.46 -9.76
N ALA A 551 -9.35 6.20 -10.15
CA ALA A 551 -10.65 5.67 -10.52
C ALA A 551 -11.07 4.55 -9.55
N ARG A 552 -12.38 4.29 -9.43
CA ARG A 552 -12.89 3.12 -8.69
C ARG A 552 -12.36 1.83 -9.32
N GLY A 553 -11.97 0.86 -8.50
CA GLY A 553 -11.36 -0.40 -8.91
C GLY A 553 -9.91 -0.27 -9.42
N GLY A 554 -9.25 0.86 -9.19
CA GLY A 554 -7.84 1.08 -9.49
C GLY A 554 -7.13 1.88 -8.39
N PHE A 555 -5.80 1.92 -8.47
CA PHE A 555 -4.94 2.54 -7.47
C PHE A 555 -4.38 3.89 -7.97
N ALA A 556 -4.54 4.92 -7.15
CA ALA A 556 -3.76 6.15 -7.20
C ALA A 556 -3.18 6.43 -5.80
N GLY A 557 -1.92 6.85 -5.74
CA GLY A 557 -1.20 7.03 -4.49
C GLY A 557 -0.02 7.98 -4.62
N PHE A 558 0.78 8.03 -3.55
CA PHE A 558 2.02 8.83 -3.46
C PHE A 558 1.87 10.29 -3.98
N PRO A 559 0.84 11.04 -3.54
CA PRO A 559 0.63 12.39 -4.02
C PRO A 559 1.71 13.35 -3.52
N ASP A 560 1.89 14.45 -4.25
CA ASP A 560 2.65 15.61 -3.79
C ASP A 560 2.00 16.90 -4.29
N ILE A 561 2.12 17.99 -3.52
CA ILE A 561 1.49 19.28 -3.84
C ILE A 561 2.40 20.47 -3.59
N ALA A 562 2.30 21.47 -4.45
CA ALA A 562 2.92 22.78 -4.28
C ALA A 562 1.89 23.89 -4.51
N VAL A 563 2.07 25.04 -3.85
CA VAL A 563 1.21 26.23 -4.04
C VAL A 563 2.09 27.41 -4.44
N ALA A 564 1.76 28.05 -5.56
CA ALA A 564 2.43 29.24 -6.08
C ALA A 564 1.36 30.26 -6.50
N ASP A 565 1.47 31.50 -6.00
CA ASP A 565 0.53 32.61 -6.27
C ASP A 565 -0.96 32.24 -6.10
N GLY A 566 -1.25 31.37 -5.13
CA GLY A 566 -2.58 30.83 -4.84
C GLY A 566 -3.04 29.69 -5.75
N ALA A 567 -2.34 29.40 -6.84
CA ALA A 567 -2.57 28.21 -7.65
C ALA A 567 -1.98 26.96 -6.97
N LEU A 568 -2.73 25.86 -6.98
CA LEU A 568 -2.28 24.56 -6.50
C LEU A 568 -1.84 23.68 -7.68
N HIS A 569 -0.63 23.14 -7.55
CA HIS A 569 0.00 22.19 -8.45
C HIS A 569 -0.01 20.83 -7.76
N PHE A 570 -0.56 19.82 -8.42
CA PHE A 570 -0.76 18.48 -7.87
C PHE A 570 -0.10 17.43 -8.76
N VAL A 571 0.58 16.47 -8.16
CA VAL A 571 1.02 15.24 -8.82
C VAL A 571 0.64 13.99 -8.03
N ALA A 572 0.45 12.86 -8.71
CA ALA A 572 0.28 11.54 -8.10
C ALA A 572 0.69 10.41 -9.04
N GLU A 573 0.92 9.23 -8.47
CA GLU A 573 1.17 7.98 -9.18
C GLU A 573 -0.15 7.22 -9.41
N LEU A 574 -0.40 6.76 -10.64
CA LEU A 574 -1.53 5.88 -10.99
C LEU A 574 -0.98 4.54 -11.47
N HIS A 575 -1.51 3.43 -10.94
CA HIS A 575 -1.14 2.09 -11.39
C HIS A 575 -2.09 1.60 -12.49
N GLY A 576 -1.51 1.28 -13.65
CA GLY A 576 -2.14 0.46 -14.69
C GLY A 576 -1.88 -1.03 -14.48
N ALA A 577 -2.23 -1.84 -15.48
CA ALA A 577 -2.11 -3.29 -15.41
C ALA A 577 -0.67 -3.84 -15.56
N SER A 578 0.28 -3.00 -15.98
CA SER A 578 1.69 -3.37 -16.21
C SER A 578 2.64 -2.17 -16.22
N SER A 579 2.18 -1.03 -15.71
CA SER A 579 2.88 0.26 -15.75
C SER A 579 2.38 1.16 -14.63
N SER A 580 3.22 2.04 -14.12
CA SER A 580 2.80 3.17 -13.28
C SER A 580 3.05 4.48 -14.02
N THR A 581 2.17 5.47 -13.84
CA THR A 581 2.27 6.76 -14.52
C THR A 581 2.11 7.93 -13.57
N VAL A 582 2.91 8.98 -13.78
CA VAL A 582 2.79 10.25 -13.08
C VAL A 582 1.76 11.12 -13.78
N VAL A 583 0.73 11.54 -13.06
CA VAL A 583 -0.25 12.54 -13.53
C VAL A 583 -0.04 13.87 -12.83
N TYR A 584 -0.36 14.95 -13.54
CA TYR A 584 -0.36 16.32 -13.05
C TYR A 584 -1.76 16.94 -13.18
N ARG A 585 -2.15 17.76 -12.20
CA ARG A 585 -3.32 18.67 -12.27
C ARG A 585 -2.96 20.05 -11.74
N GLN A 586 -3.63 21.07 -12.26
CA GLN A 586 -3.54 22.44 -11.75
C GLN A 586 -4.92 22.99 -11.38
N ARG A 587 -5.01 23.61 -10.21
CA ARG A 587 -6.17 24.35 -9.72
C ARG A 587 -5.78 25.81 -9.57
N ASP A 588 -6.57 26.72 -10.12
CA ASP A 588 -6.31 28.16 -10.00
C ASP A 588 -6.64 28.70 -8.60
N ALA A 589 -6.25 29.95 -8.33
CA ALA A 589 -6.52 30.62 -7.06
C ALA A 589 -8.02 30.89 -6.78
N LYS A 590 -8.92 30.59 -7.72
CA LYS A 590 -10.38 30.64 -7.55
C LYS A 590 -10.96 29.26 -7.25
N GLY A 591 -10.13 28.22 -7.20
CA GLY A 591 -10.55 26.85 -6.97
C GLY A 591 -11.02 26.10 -8.22
N VAL A 592 -10.72 26.59 -9.42
CA VAL A 592 -11.11 25.96 -10.70
C VAL A 592 -9.95 25.12 -11.25
N TRP A 593 -10.23 23.86 -11.57
CA TRP A 593 -9.31 22.96 -12.27
C TRP A 593 -9.14 23.39 -13.73
N ARG A 594 -7.89 23.43 -14.21
CA ARG A 594 -7.60 23.73 -15.63
C ARG A 594 -8.08 22.63 -16.58
N ASP A 595 -7.91 21.37 -16.17
CA ASP A 595 -8.30 20.18 -16.93
C ASP A 595 -8.57 18.97 -16.00
N ALA A 596 -8.86 17.82 -16.63
CA ALA A 596 -9.05 16.54 -15.95
C ALA A 596 -7.74 15.91 -15.42
N GLY A 597 -6.59 16.49 -15.78
CA GLY A 597 -5.26 15.98 -15.54
C GLY A 597 -4.53 15.52 -16.81
N ARG A 598 -3.21 15.50 -16.72
CA ARG A 598 -2.28 15.15 -17.80
C ARG A 598 -1.22 14.17 -17.29
N THR A 599 -1.01 13.07 -18.01
CA THR A 599 0.15 12.19 -17.78
C THR A 599 1.44 12.89 -18.19
N LEU A 600 2.42 12.98 -17.28
CA LEU A 600 3.72 13.59 -17.55
C LEU A 600 4.82 12.57 -17.86
N SER A 601 4.70 11.33 -17.37
CA SER A 601 5.67 10.24 -17.55
C SER A 601 5.57 9.55 -18.92
N GLY A 602 6.55 8.69 -19.23
CA GLY A 602 6.58 7.89 -20.43
C GLY A 602 5.81 6.57 -20.32
N GLN A 603 6.23 5.58 -21.12
CA GLN A 603 5.84 4.18 -20.97
C GLN A 603 6.91 3.49 -20.08
N GLY A 604 6.54 3.05 -18.88
CA GLY A 604 7.47 2.44 -17.92
C GLY A 604 6.87 2.27 -16.53
N GLN A 605 7.72 2.07 -15.51
CA GLN A 605 7.35 2.20 -14.10
C GLN A 605 7.79 3.58 -13.60
N ALA A 606 6.94 4.60 -13.77
CA ALA A 606 7.20 5.94 -13.25
C ALA A 606 6.62 6.10 -11.84
N ARG A 607 7.45 6.45 -10.84
CA ARG A 607 7.10 6.38 -9.41
C ARG A 607 7.54 7.57 -8.57
N PHE A 608 6.94 7.68 -7.38
CA PHE A 608 7.24 8.68 -6.33
C PHE A 608 7.37 10.12 -6.84
N PRO A 609 6.37 10.65 -7.56
CA PRO A 609 6.47 12.00 -8.11
C PRO A 609 6.58 13.07 -7.02
N ARG A 610 7.30 14.14 -7.34
CA ARG A 610 7.40 15.35 -6.53
C ARG A 610 7.17 16.58 -7.38
N VAL A 611 6.59 17.62 -6.79
CA VAL A 611 6.32 18.88 -7.47
C VAL A 611 6.80 20.07 -6.65
N ALA A 612 7.47 21.02 -7.30
CA ALA A 612 7.76 22.32 -6.71
C ALA A 612 7.40 23.43 -7.71
N ALA A 613 6.87 24.54 -7.18
CA ALA A 613 6.38 25.66 -7.98
C ALA A 613 6.76 27.01 -7.33
N ARG A 614 7.06 28.02 -8.16
CA ARG A 614 7.32 29.42 -7.75
C ARG A 614 6.95 30.35 -8.90
N GLY A 615 5.96 31.21 -8.70
CA GLY A 615 5.39 31.99 -9.80
C GLY A 615 4.86 31.06 -10.89
N ASN A 616 5.29 31.28 -12.13
CA ASN A 616 4.94 30.41 -13.26
C ASN A 616 5.85 29.19 -13.43
N GLU A 617 7.00 29.12 -12.74
CA GLU A 617 7.94 28.01 -12.83
C GLU A 617 7.36 26.80 -12.08
N VAL A 618 7.16 25.69 -12.77
CA VAL A 618 6.69 24.42 -12.20
C VAL A 618 7.62 23.30 -12.65
N TRP A 619 8.15 22.56 -11.68
CA TRP A 619 9.04 21.44 -11.92
C TRP A 619 8.48 20.18 -11.29
N VAL A 620 8.49 19.08 -12.04
CA VAL A 620 8.06 17.75 -11.57
C VAL A 620 9.19 16.75 -11.79
N ALA A 621 9.57 16.05 -10.72
CA ALA A 621 10.57 14.99 -10.74
C ALA A 621 9.93 13.64 -10.35
N TRP A 622 10.47 12.54 -10.87
CA TRP A 622 10.04 11.18 -10.55
C TRP A 622 11.18 10.19 -10.83
N GLU A 623 11.12 8.98 -10.28
CA GLU A 623 11.99 7.88 -10.73
C GLU A 623 11.28 7.09 -11.85
N GLU A 624 12.03 6.58 -12.83
CA GLU A 624 11.48 5.74 -13.90
C GLU A 624 12.38 4.52 -14.14
N ASP A 625 11.82 3.33 -13.93
CA ASP A 625 12.50 2.03 -14.09
C ASP A 625 11.87 1.28 -15.27
N ALA A 626 12.36 1.59 -16.48
CA ALA A 626 11.77 1.08 -17.73
C ALA A 626 12.17 -0.37 -18.05
N VAL A 627 13.31 -0.83 -17.53
CA VAL A 627 13.85 -2.18 -17.70
C VAL A 627 14.34 -2.65 -16.32
N GLN A 628 13.72 -3.71 -15.79
CA GLN A 628 13.87 -4.12 -14.39
C GLN A 628 14.77 -5.36 -14.21
N VAL A 629 15.47 -5.80 -15.26
CA VAL A 629 16.40 -6.94 -15.22
C VAL A 629 17.72 -6.55 -15.90
N PRO A 630 18.74 -6.10 -15.13
CA PRO A 630 18.66 -5.69 -13.72
C PRO A 630 17.86 -4.40 -13.53
N HIS A 631 17.42 -4.10 -12.30
CA HIS A 631 16.82 -2.81 -11.96
C HIS A 631 17.79 -1.65 -12.21
N ARG A 632 17.34 -0.63 -12.95
CA ARG A 632 18.11 0.58 -13.29
C ARG A 632 17.21 1.82 -13.24
N PRO A 633 16.60 2.15 -12.09
CA PRO A 633 15.78 3.36 -11.95
C PRO A 633 16.61 4.62 -12.23
N GLU A 634 16.03 5.52 -13.04
CA GLU A 634 16.61 6.80 -13.40
C GLU A 634 15.79 7.96 -12.83
N ILE A 635 16.45 9.05 -12.41
CA ILE A 635 15.76 10.28 -12.00
C ILE A 635 15.38 11.09 -13.25
N LYS A 636 14.08 11.30 -13.43
CA LYS A 636 13.49 12.13 -14.49
C LYS A 636 13.06 13.50 -13.95
N LEU A 637 13.06 14.49 -14.83
CA LEU A 637 12.63 15.86 -14.54
C LEU A 637 11.87 16.43 -15.75
N ARG A 638 10.82 17.20 -15.47
CA ARG A 638 10.05 17.93 -16.48
C ARG A 638 9.65 19.31 -15.97
N HIS A 639 9.55 20.25 -16.91
CA HIS A 639 9.42 21.67 -16.65
C HIS A 639 8.20 22.29 -17.33
N SER A 640 7.65 23.34 -16.71
CA SER A 640 6.71 24.28 -17.29
C SER A 640 7.01 25.70 -16.80
N ALA A 641 7.10 26.65 -17.75
CA ALA A 641 7.30 28.08 -17.48
C ALA A 641 6.00 28.91 -17.47
N ASP A 642 4.83 28.27 -17.56
CA ASP A 642 3.51 28.91 -17.74
C ASP A 642 2.45 28.45 -16.71
N GLY A 643 2.90 28.01 -15.53
CA GLY A 643 2.04 27.51 -14.46
C GLY A 643 1.44 26.12 -14.77
N GLY A 644 2.13 25.31 -15.60
CA GLY A 644 1.74 23.96 -15.96
C GLY A 644 0.71 23.85 -17.10
N ALA A 645 0.56 24.90 -17.94
CA ALA A 645 -0.29 24.86 -19.13
C ALA A 645 0.34 24.02 -20.25
N SER A 646 1.60 24.31 -20.54
CA SER A 646 2.47 23.58 -21.46
C SER A 646 3.66 22.99 -20.69
N TRP A 647 4.29 21.97 -21.26
CA TRP A 647 5.37 21.23 -20.62
C TRP A 647 6.46 20.91 -21.63
N ASP A 648 7.70 21.14 -21.25
CA ASP A 648 8.89 20.79 -22.03
C ASP A 648 9.02 19.26 -22.20
N ALA A 649 10.04 18.83 -22.94
CA ALA A 649 10.42 17.43 -22.99
C ALA A 649 10.93 16.93 -21.62
N THR A 650 10.69 15.66 -21.31
CA THR A 650 11.28 15.00 -20.13
C THR A 650 12.79 14.89 -20.31
N VAL A 651 13.55 15.18 -19.25
CA VAL A 651 15.01 15.04 -19.19
C VAL A 651 15.38 13.99 -18.14
N THR A 652 16.32 13.10 -18.46
CA THR A 652 17.00 12.27 -17.44
C THR A 652 18.02 13.15 -16.72
N VAL A 653 17.84 13.35 -15.42
CA VAL A 653 18.81 14.04 -14.54
C VAL A 653 19.92 13.09 -14.12
N ARG A 654 19.55 11.84 -13.78
CA ARG A 654 20.51 10.83 -13.31
C ARG A 654 20.18 9.45 -13.84
N ALA A 655 21.20 8.79 -14.38
CA ALA A 655 21.23 7.38 -14.74
C ALA A 655 22.63 6.85 -14.38
N VAL A 656 22.70 5.63 -13.84
CA VAL A 656 23.95 5.01 -13.34
C VAL A 656 23.94 3.50 -13.60
N GLU A 657 25.11 2.87 -13.58
CA GLU A 657 25.24 1.41 -13.47
C GLU A 657 24.99 1.00 -12.00
N GLY A 658 23.71 1.04 -11.62
CA GLY A 658 23.24 0.92 -10.24
C GLY A 658 21.79 1.43 -10.15
N ARG A 659 21.41 2.03 -9.02
CA ARG A 659 20.04 2.55 -8.81
C ARG A 659 20.07 4.01 -8.37
N ALA A 660 19.24 4.87 -8.97
CA ALA A 660 19.02 6.26 -8.53
C ALA A 660 17.52 6.48 -8.32
N GLU A 661 17.12 6.72 -7.06
CA GLU A 661 15.75 6.49 -6.58
C GLU A 661 15.24 7.63 -5.69
N HIS A 662 13.93 7.62 -5.40
CA HIS A 662 13.29 8.48 -4.40
C HIS A 662 13.68 9.97 -4.46
N PRO A 663 13.42 10.68 -5.57
CA PRO A 663 13.76 12.08 -5.69
C PRO A 663 12.97 12.96 -4.70
N ALA A 664 13.60 14.07 -4.31
CA ALA A 664 13.02 15.19 -3.59
C ALA A 664 13.39 16.50 -4.32
N ILE A 665 12.46 17.47 -4.37
CA ILE A 665 12.62 18.71 -5.14
C ILE A 665 12.17 19.94 -4.35
N ALA A 666 12.94 21.02 -4.46
CA ALA A 666 12.56 22.37 -4.04
C ALA A 666 13.10 23.38 -5.07
N LEU A 667 12.63 24.64 -5.05
CA LEU A 667 13.12 25.67 -6.00
C LEU A 667 14.02 26.70 -5.31
N SER A 668 15.12 27.04 -5.99
CA SER A 668 16.03 28.12 -5.60
C SER A 668 15.34 29.49 -5.68
N ALA A 669 16.00 30.53 -5.16
CA ALA A 669 15.46 31.90 -5.19
C ALA A 669 15.07 32.35 -6.62
N GLY A 670 15.82 31.89 -7.63
CA GLY A 670 15.59 32.16 -9.05
C GLY A 670 14.75 31.12 -9.80
N GLY A 671 14.03 30.23 -9.11
CA GLY A 671 13.12 29.27 -9.74
C GLY A 671 13.75 27.98 -10.27
N LYS A 672 15.08 27.83 -10.20
CA LYS A 672 15.76 26.59 -10.62
C LYS A 672 15.52 25.45 -9.63
N PRO A 673 15.41 24.19 -10.08
CA PRO A 673 15.16 23.08 -9.19
C PRO A 673 16.46 22.63 -8.49
N VAL A 674 16.36 22.50 -7.18
CA VAL A 674 17.32 21.82 -6.31
C VAL A 674 16.77 20.42 -6.06
N LEU A 675 17.47 19.41 -6.57
CA LEU A 675 17.13 18.00 -6.40
C LEU A 675 18.02 17.35 -5.35
N ALA A 676 17.43 16.41 -4.61
CA ALA A 676 18.15 15.40 -3.85
C ALA A 676 17.57 14.01 -4.18
N TRP A 677 18.39 12.96 -4.16
CA TRP A 677 17.98 11.57 -4.42
C TRP A 677 18.91 10.59 -3.69
N GLN A 678 18.48 9.35 -3.51
CA GLN A 678 19.36 8.28 -3.04
C GLN A 678 19.98 7.54 -4.24
N GLU A 679 21.23 7.12 -4.13
CA GLU A 679 21.97 6.47 -5.22
C GLU A 679 22.88 5.37 -4.70
N ILE A 680 22.92 4.23 -5.40
CA ILE A 680 23.88 3.15 -5.17
C ILE A 680 24.57 2.75 -6.48
N ALA A 681 25.82 2.30 -6.36
CA ALA A 681 26.59 1.63 -7.40
C ALA A 681 27.29 0.39 -6.80
N ALA A 682 27.82 -0.50 -7.65
CA ALA A 682 28.47 -1.72 -7.21
C ALA A 682 29.58 -1.47 -6.16
N HIS A 683 29.55 -2.25 -5.07
CA HIS A 683 30.46 -2.13 -3.91
C HIS A 683 30.46 -0.76 -3.20
N GLN A 684 29.36 -0.01 -3.29
CA GLN A 684 29.15 1.25 -2.57
C GLN A 684 27.90 1.15 -1.70
N ALA A 685 27.84 2.01 -0.68
CA ALA A 685 26.62 2.23 0.07
C ALA A 685 25.59 3.03 -0.74
N PHE A 686 24.30 2.94 -0.38
CA PHE A 686 23.34 3.97 -0.75
C PHE A 686 23.75 5.31 -0.16
N ASP A 687 23.85 6.35 -0.98
CA ASP A 687 24.20 7.70 -0.56
C ASP A 687 23.22 8.75 -1.09
N ILE A 688 23.10 9.84 -0.35
CA ILE A 688 22.31 11.01 -0.74
C ILE A 688 23.13 11.92 -1.63
N MET A 689 22.65 12.09 -2.84
CA MET A 689 23.18 13.02 -3.83
C MET A 689 22.29 14.28 -3.87
N ALA A 690 22.89 15.44 -4.13
CA ALA A 690 22.14 16.68 -4.36
C ALA A 690 22.75 17.55 -5.46
N GLN A 691 21.90 18.27 -6.21
CA GLN A 691 22.31 19.16 -7.30
C GLN A 691 21.28 20.28 -7.55
N GLU A 692 21.73 21.53 -7.71
CA GLU A 692 20.92 22.59 -8.32
C GLU A 692 21.07 22.56 -9.85
N ILE A 693 20.02 22.13 -10.54
CA ILE A 693 20.07 21.87 -11.98
C ILE A 693 20.23 23.19 -12.76
N GLY A 694 21.18 23.19 -13.71
CA GLY A 694 21.54 24.39 -14.46
C GLY A 694 22.34 25.43 -13.66
N THR A 695 22.77 25.11 -12.44
CA THR A 695 23.75 25.90 -11.65
C THR A 695 24.98 25.05 -11.34
N ASP A 696 24.79 23.86 -10.77
CA ASP A 696 25.86 22.95 -10.38
C ASP A 696 26.30 22.06 -11.56
N VAL A 697 27.61 21.93 -11.78
CA VAL A 697 28.21 21.19 -12.92
C VAL A 697 28.04 19.67 -12.78
N GLN A 698 28.02 19.16 -11.56
CA GLN A 698 27.87 17.74 -11.20
C GLN A 698 27.11 17.65 -9.87
N PRO A 699 26.43 16.53 -9.58
CA PRO A 699 25.86 16.30 -8.26
C PRO A 699 26.94 16.16 -7.18
N ARG A 700 26.60 16.54 -5.96
CA ARG A 700 27.43 16.37 -4.77
C ARG A 700 26.87 15.25 -3.90
N ASN A 701 27.71 14.28 -3.55
CA ASN A 701 27.41 13.31 -2.49
C ASN A 701 27.48 14.02 -1.13
N LEU A 702 26.41 13.92 -0.34
CA LEU A 702 26.25 14.57 0.97
C LEU A 702 26.54 13.64 2.15
N SER A 703 26.43 12.31 1.96
CA SER A 703 26.42 11.33 3.04
C SER A 703 27.65 10.43 3.13
N ALA A 704 28.41 10.20 2.04
CA ALA A 704 29.58 9.31 2.02
C ALA A 704 30.61 9.60 3.13
N ALA A 705 30.79 10.89 3.45
CA ALA A 705 31.78 11.34 4.40
C ALA A 705 31.51 10.78 5.80
N GLY A 706 32.45 9.95 6.29
CA GLY A 706 32.39 9.36 7.64
C GLY A 706 31.77 7.96 7.71
N LYS A 707 31.29 7.39 6.59
CA LYS A 707 30.90 5.98 6.55
C LYS A 707 32.13 5.07 6.67
N VAL A 708 31.97 3.95 7.37
CA VAL A 708 32.96 2.86 7.44
C VAL A 708 32.32 1.63 6.82
N THR A 709 32.90 1.18 5.70
CA THR A 709 32.50 -0.03 5.01
C THR A 709 33.49 -1.16 5.28
N ASP A 710 32.98 -2.39 5.38
CA ASP A 710 33.77 -3.62 5.48
C ASP A 710 33.34 -4.54 4.33
N PRO A 711 34.23 -5.00 3.44
CA PRO A 711 33.90 -5.92 2.34
C PRO A 711 33.72 -7.39 2.79
N GLY A 712 33.80 -7.69 4.09
CA GLY A 712 33.47 -9.00 4.65
C GLY A 712 34.56 -10.06 4.41
N ILE A 713 34.24 -11.32 4.71
CA ILE A 713 35.18 -12.45 4.58
C ILE A 713 34.51 -13.65 3.91
N ALA A 714 35.24 -14.37 3.06
CA ALA A 714 34.71 -15.48 2.26
C ALA A 714 34.23 -16.72 3.07
N SER A 715 34.34 -16.70 4.41
CA SER A 715 33.84 -17.75 5.31
C SER A 715 32.54 -17.37 6.04
N ASP A 716 31.96 -16.22 5.69
CA ASP A 716 30.75 -15.66 6.31
C ASP A 716 30.01 -14.87 5.21
N THR A 717 28.93 -15.42 4.65
CA THR A 717 28.21 -14.80 3.50
C THR A 717 27.18 -13.76 3.91
N ARG A 718 27.07 -13.47 5.22
CA ARG A 718 26.39 -12.26 5.71
C ARG A 718 26.91 -11.04 4.98
N THR A 719 25.99 -10.15 4.62
CA THR A 719 26.32 -9.07 3.70
C THR A 719 27.39 -8.16 4.31
N PRO A 720 28.37 -7.72 3.50
CA PRO A 720 29.40 -6.84 4.01
C PRO A 720 28.84 -5.51 4.49
N ARG A 721 29.42 -4.92 5.54
CA ARG A 721 28.92 -3.67 6.15
C ARG A 721 28.94 -2.52 5.13
N TYR A 722 27.77 -2.15 4.62
CA TYR A 722 27.56 -1.02 3.68
C TYR A 722 26.43 -0.11 4.18
N PRO A 723 26.72 0.82 5.13
CA PRO A 723 25.68 1.62 5.78
C PRO A 723 24.98 2.55 4.78
N ALA A 724 23.66 2.45 4.64
CA ALA A 724 22.82 3.19 3.71
C ALA A 724 22.41 4.60 4.20
N SER A 725 22.16 5.49 3.24
CA SER A 725 21.53 6.79 3.47
C SER A 725 20.40 6.96 2.46
N VAL A 726 19.16 7.09 2.94
CA VAL A 726 17.95 6.90 2.13
C VAL A 726 16.89 7.98 2.38
N LEU A 727 15.89 8.02 1.49
CA LEU A 727 14.64 8.77 1.61
C LEU A 727 14.83 10.27 1.92
N PRO A 728 15.51 11.02 1.02
CA PRO A 728 15.84 12.41 1.26
C PRO A 728 14.62 13.34 1.27
N SER A 729 14.77 14.47 1.98
CA SER A 729 13.89 15.64 1.92
C SER A 729 14.75 16.88 1.69
N VAL A 730 14.26 17.85 0.90
CA VAL A 730 14.98 19.07 0.56
C VAL A 730 14.09 20.30 0.77
N ALA A 731 14.66 21.34 1.37
CA ALA A 731 13.99 22.62 1.58
C ALA A 731 14.92 23.78 1.19
N VAL A 732 14.34 24.87 0.68
CA VAL A 732 15.05 26.11 0.34
C VAL A 732 14.43 27.27 1.11
N ALA A 733 15.26 28.03 1.83
CA ALA A 733 14.83 29.20 2.57
C ALA A 733 14.64 30.41 1.65
N ALA A 734 13.87 31.41 2.09
CA ALA A 734 13.66 32.65 1.34
C ALA A 734 14.98 33.42 1.07
N ASP A 735 15.98 33.26 1.94
CA ASP A 735 17.32 33.84 1.79
C ASP A 735 18.25 33.07 0.82
N GLY A 736 17.83 31.91 0.32
CA GLY A 736 18.60 31.07 -0.61
C GLY A 736 19.47 29.98 0.04
N ARG A 737 19.42 29.80 1.36
CA ARG A 737 19.96 28.58 2.00
C ARG A 737 19.23 27.33 1.53
N VAL A 738 19.94 26.22 1.42
CA VAL A 738 19.38 24.89 1.11
C VAL A 738 19.63 23.98 2.29
N ALA A 739 18.62 23.24 2.72
CA ALA A 739 18.77 22.13 3.66
C ALA A 739 18.38 20.82 2.96
N VAL A 740 19.11 19.75 3.25
CA VAL A 740 18.75 18.37 2.88
C VAL A 740 18.80 17.53 4.14
N ALA A 741 17.76 16.75 4.38
CA ALA A 741 17.66 15.80 5.48
C ALA A 741 17.45 14.38 4.95
N TRP A 742 17.95 13.38 5.67
CA TRP A 742 17.85 11.97 5.27
C TRP A 742 17.96 11.02 6.46
N GLN A 743 17.53 9.79 6.23
CA GLN A 743 17.61 8.67 7.17
C GLN A 743 18.92 7.91 6.93
N ASP A 744 19.65 7.57 7.98
CA ASP A 744 21.05 7.12 7.91
C ASP A 744 21.41 6.12 9.02
N ASP A 745 21.98 4.97 8.67
CA ASP A 745 22.32 3.87 9.57
C ASP A 745 23.83 3.83 9.95
N ARG A 746 24.63 4.84 9.58
CA ARG A 746 26.11 4.79 9.73
C ARG A 746 26.59 4.47 11.14
N GLY A 747 25.80 4.87 12.13
CA GLY A 747 26.06 4.70 13.55
C GLY A 747 25.74 3.29 14.06
N ASP A 748 24.94 2.53 13.31
CA ASP A 748 24.62 1.15 13.64
C ASP A 748 25.89 0.29 13.66
N LYS A 749 25.90 -0.71 14.53
CA LYS A 749 26.89 -1.79 14.51
C LYS A 749 26.56 -2.81 13.42
N ASP A 750 25.29 -2.93 13.07
CA ASP A 750 24.72 -4.03 12.30
C ASP A 750 23.74 -3.56 11.20
N PRO A 751 24.15 -2.64 10.30
CA PRO A 751 23.25 -2.05 9.32
C PRO A 751 22.71 -3.09 8.33
N LEU A 752 21.45 -2.90 7.93
CA LEU A 752 20.65 -3.77 7.05
C LEU A 752 20.40 -5.18 7.64
N TRP A 753 20.53 -5.37 8.96
CA TRP A 753 20.37 -6.65 9.70
C TRP A 753 21.31 -7.78 9.24
N THR A 754 22.49 -7.41 8.78
CA THR A 754 23.39 -8.33 8.08
C THR A 754 24.15 -9.26 9.02
N GLY A 755 24.57 -8.79 10.19
CA GLY A 755 25.26 -9.51 11.26
C GLY A 755 26.76 -9.73 11.02
N ALA A 756 27.53 -9.92 12.10
CA ALA A 756 28.89 -10.47 12.01
C ALA A 756 29.24 -11.38 13.19
N ALA A 757 30.19 -12.31 13.01
CA ALA A 757 30.60 -13.23 14.08
C ALA A 757 31.35 -12.52 15.23
N SER A 758 31.73 -11.25 15.03
CA SER A 758 32.49 -10.42 15.97
C SER A 758 31.71 -9.20 16.49
N TYR A 759 30.56 -8.86 15.92
CA TYR A 759 29.70 -7.73 16.33
C TYR A 759 28.26 -7.89 15.80
N GLY A 760 27.29 -7.26 16.47
CA GLY A 760 25.87 -7.49 16.23
C GLY A 760 25.34 -8.67 17.06
N ASP A 761 24.03 -8.69 17.30
CA ASP A 761 23.32 -9.87 17.81
C ASP A 761 22.37 -10.50 16.79
N GLY A 762 22.30 -9.94 15.56
CA GLY A 762 21.44 -10.42 14.48
C GLY A 762 19.95 -10.18 14.71
N THR A 763 19.56 -9.42 15.74
CA THR A 763 18.15 -9.25 16.15
C THR A 763 17.76 -7.81 16.51
N THR A 764 18.72 -6.89 16.69
CA THR A 764 18.45 -5.46 16.87
C THR A 764 17.98 -4.81 15.57
N PRO A 765 16.89 -4.02 15.59
CA PRO A 765 16.50 -3.19 14.45
C PRO A 765 17.58 -2.21 14.02
N ASP A 766 17.49 -1.78 12.77
CA ASP A 766 18.44 -0.83 12.20
C ASP A 766 18.31 0.48 13.01
N ASP A 767 19.41 0.90 13.61
CA ASP A 767 19.59 2.15 14.37
C ASP A 767 19.68 3.33 13.41
N TRP A 768 18.60 3.49 12.65
CA TRP A 768 18.37 4.59 11.73
C TRP A 768 18.32 5.91 12.49
N GLN A 769 19.16 6.85 12.08
CA GLN A 769 19.28 8.19 12.65
C GLN A 769 18.94 9.24 11.58
N VAL A 770 18.43 10.40 11.99
CA VAL A 770 18.17 11.50 11.05
C VAL A 770 19.36 12.45 11.00
N GLN A 771 19.88 12.67 9.80
CA GLN A 771 20.96 13.59 9.48
C GLN A 771 20.42 14.80 8.69
N VAL A 772 20.96 15.99 8.94
CA VAL A 772 20.62 17.22 8.22
C VAL A 772 21.88 17.98 7.81
N LEU A 773 21.99 18.36 6.53
CA LEU A 773 23.09 19.17 6.02
C LEU A 773 22.57 20.46 5.36
N VAL A 774 23.25 21.58 5.61
CA VAL A 774 22.86 22.90 5.08
C VAL A 774 23.94 23.48 4.16
N ARG A 775 23.51 24.07 3.05
CA ARG A 775 24.28 24.98 2.17
C ARG A 775 23.92 26.41 2.53
N GLU A 776 24.92 27.21 2.87
CA GLU A 776 24.73 28.65 3.08
C GLU A 776 24.27 29.35 1.80
N ALA A 777 23.57 30.48 1.91
CA ALA A 777 23.04 31.22 0.77
C ALA A 777 24.18 31.67 -0.18
N GLY A 778 24.20 31.12 -1.40
CA GLY A 778 25.30 31.34 -2.36
C GLY A 778 26.67 30.83 -1.90
N GLY A 779 26.72 30.02 -0.84
CA GLY A 779 27.94 29.58 -0.16
C GLY A 779 28.18 28.08 -0.24
N ALA A 780 29.10 27.60 0.60
CA ALA A 780 29.43 26.18 0.71
C ALA A 780 28.41 25.40 1.55
N TRP A 781 28.39 24.09 1.34
CA TRP A 781 27.81 23.13 2.29
C TRP A 781 28.60 23.12 3.60
N ALA A 782 27.91 22.89 4.72
CA ALA A 782 28.54 22.60 6.00
C ALA A 782 29.51 21.42 5.89
N ALA A 783 30.54 21.40 6.75
CA ALA A 783 31.61 20.41 6.68
C ALA A 783 31.19 18.98 7.06
N LYS A 784 30.12 18.85 7.85
CA LYS A 784 29.49 17.59 8.26
C LYS A 784 28.00 17.81 8.54
N PRO A 785 27.14 16.78 8.45
CA PRO A 785 25.75 16.89 8.86
C PRO A 785 25.60 17.10 10.38
N ALA A 786 24.44 17.62 10.76
CA ALA A 786 23.92 17.61 12.11
C ALA A 786 23.01 16.38 12.29
N GLU A 787 23.37 15.53 13.23
CA GLU A 787 22.56 14.39 13.67
C GLU A 787 21.50 14.90 14.67
N ILE A 788 20.23 14.59 14.39
CA ILE A 788 19.09 15.03 15.21
C ILE A 788 18.24 13.88 15.75
N GLY A 789 18.51 12.65 15.29
CA GLY A 789 17.96 11.42 15.86
C GLY A 789 18.67 11.00 17.16
N THR A 790 18.33 9.82 17.68
CA THR A 790 19.03 9.21 18.84
C THR A 790 19.36 7.74 18.61
N SER A 791 20.58 7.32 19.00
CA SER A 791 21.13 5.97 18.77
C SER A 791 20.55 4.87 19.70
N ASP A 792 19.26 4.99 20.01
CA ASP A 792 18.46 4.07 20.82
C ASP A 792 17.07 3.85 20.20
N ARG A 793 16.89 4.28 18.94
CA ARG A 793 15.61 4.36 18.23
C ARG A 793 15.81 4.21 16.73
N ALA A 794 14.87 3.56 16.06
CA ALA A 794 14.80 3.59 14.60
C ALA A 794 14.01 4.85 14.18
N ASP A 795 14.73 5.90 13.81
CA ASP A 795 14.21 7.18 13.31
C ASP A 795 14.12 7.16 11.77
N ARG A 796 12.93 7.36 11.21
CA ARG A 796 12.65 7.17 9.78
C ARG A 796 11.91 8.34 9.13
N HIS A 797 11.92 8.39 7.81
CA HIS A 797 11.08 9.30 7.02
C HIS A 797 11.21 10.81 7.37
N PRO A 798 12.44 11.37 7.42
CA PRO A 798 12.62 12.76 7.80
C PRO A 798 12.07 13.72 6.75
N GLN A 799 11.51 14.82 7.22
CA GLN A 799 11.02 15.92 6.41
C GLN A 799 11.41 17.25 7.01
N ILE A 800 11.75 18.21 6.15
CA ILE A 800 12.22 19.54 6.53
C ILE A 800 11.45 20.65 5.83
N ALA A 801 11.25 21.76 6.53
CA ALA A 801 10.70 22.99 5.98
C ALA A 801 11.31 24.22 6.67
N PHE A 802 11.55 25.27 5.91
CA PHE A 802 11.87 26.59 6.46
C PHE A 802 10.58 27.37 6.73
N GLY A 803 10.41 27.85 7.96
CA GLY A 803 9.32 28.76 8.32
C GLY A 803 9.65 30.23 8.01
N ALA A 804 8.67 31.11 8.22
CA ALA A 804 8.76 32.51 7.77
C ALA A 804 9.87 33.35 8.42
N LYS A 805 10.40 32.98 9.59
CA LYS A 805 11.50 33.70 10.25
C LYS A 805 12.88 33.12 9.90
N GLY A 806 12.94 32.14 8.99
CA GLY A 806 14.17 31.46 8.56
C GLY A 806 14.63 30.35 9.50
N GLU A 807 13.79 29.94 10.45
CA GLU A 807 13.94 28.74 11.26
C GLU A 807 13.74 27.48 10.41
N LEU A 808 14.50 26.42 10.72
CA LEU A 808 14.40 25.13 10.05
C LEU A 808 13.69 24.14 10.98
N VAL A 809 12.53 23.66 10.57
CA VAL A 809 11.75 22.63 11.26
C VAL A 809 12.04 21.28 10.60
N ALA A 810 12.37 20.28 11.41
CA ALA A 810 12.51 18.89 11.00
C ALA A 810 11.49 18.03 11.74
N VAL A 811 10.88 17.06 11.06
CA VAL A 811 10.03 16.01 11.63
C VAL A 811 10.38 14.65 11.05
N TRP A 812 10.14 13.60 11.81
CA TRP A 812 10.39 12.21 11.42
C TRP A 812 9.50 11.29 12.25
N GLU A 813 9.34 10.03 11.86
CA GLU A 813 8.69 9.01 12.70
C GLU A 813 9.75 8.19 13.44
N SER A 814 9.38 7.59 14.56
CA SER A 814 10.37 6.98 15.44
C SER A 814 9.79 5.93 16.37
N LYS A 815 10.41 4.75 16.40
CA LYS A 815 10.13 3.66 17.36
C LYS A 815 11.36 3.35 18.23
N GLU A 816 11.13 2.72 19.38
CA GLU A 816 12.20 2.01 20.10
C GLU A 816 12.77 0.90 19.21
N LEU A 817 14.03 0.53 19.42
CA LEU A 817 14.67 -0.63 18.76
C LEU A 817 14.03 -1.96 19.21
N ALA A 818 12.88 -2.31 18.62
CA ALA A 818 12.37 -3.69 18.53
C ALA A 818 11.81 -4.00 17.13
N ALA A 819 11.98 -5.24 16.67
CA ALA A 819 11.61 -5.68 15.33
C ALA A 819 10.10 -5.57 15.08
N SER A 820 9.27 -5.90 16.08
CA SER A 820 7.81 -5.83 16.01
C SER A 820 7.18 -5.42 17.35
N GLY A 821 5.87 -5.16 17.36
CA GLY A 821 5.12 -4.87 18.58
C GLY A 821 5.52 -3.54 19.24
N ARG A 822 5.88 -2.54 18.43
CA ARG A 822 6.18 -1.17 18.85
C ARG A 822 5.46 -0.17 17.98
N ASN A 823 4.95 0.89 18.61
CA ASN A 823 4.32 2.00 17.91
C ASN A 823 5.38 3.00 17.45
N LEU A 824 5.24 3.46 16.21
CA LEU A 824 5.90 4.66 15.72
C LEU A 824 5.22 5.90 16.28
N SER A 825 6.03 6.92 16.57
CA SER A 825 5.58 8.24 17.03
C SER A 825 6.24 9.34 16.21
N VAL A 826 5.52 10.41 15.87
CA VAL A 826 6.12 11.55 15.17
C VAL A 826 6.96 12.37 16.16
N ARG A 827 8.22 12.57 15.81
CA ARG A 827 9.18 13.44 16.52
C ARG A 827 9.47 14.67 15.69
N ALA A 828 9.86 15.76 16.36
CA ALA A 828 10.21 17.01 15.75
C ALA A 828 11.37 17.70 16.46
N ALA A 829 12.27 18.32 15.70
CA ALA A 829 13.30 19.22 16.21
C ALA A 829 13.28 20.53 15.41
N VAL A 830 13.65 21.63 16.06
CA VAL A 830 13.62 22.97 15.45
C VAL A 830 14.98 23.63 15.63
N SER A 831 15.45 24.27 14.57
CA SER A 831 16.68 25.03 14.55
C SER A 831 16.40 26.51 14.31
N GLY A 832 16.59 27.32 15.35
CA GLY A 832 16.41 28.77 15.31
C GLY A 832 17.53 29.53 14.56
N ASP A 833 18.67 28.88 14.30
CA ASP A 833 19.75 29.40 13.45
C ASP A 833 19.68 28.84 12.00
N GLY A 834 18.61 28.10 11.69
CA GLY A 834 18.30 27.52 10.38
C GLY A 834 19.30 26.47 9.91
N GLY A 835 19.64 25.57 10.84
CA GLY A 835 20.25 24.26 10.62
C GLY A 835 21.69 24.11 11.12
N LYS A 836 22.19 25.03 11.96
CA LYS A 836 23.53 24.95 12.57
C LYS A 836 23.49 24.27 13.94
N SER A 837 22.39 24.47 14.68
CA SER A 837 22.08 23.75 15.91
C SER A 837 20.58 23.49 16.04
N PHE A 838 20.19 22.33 16.59
CA PHE A 838 18.80 21.93 16.79
C PHE A 838 18.46 21.85 18.28
N ALA A 839 17.23 22.22 18.62
CA ALA A 839 16.66 21.93 19.93
C ALA A 839 16.43 20.42 20.13
N ALA A 840 16.37 19.98 21.38
CA ALA A 840 16.10 18.58 21.72
C ALA A 840 14.76 18.10 21.11
N PRO A 841 14.68 16.89 20.54
CA PRO A 841 13.48 16.43 19.85
C PRO A 841 12.27 16.26 20.79
N VAL A 842 11.10 16.68 20.33
CA VAL A 842 9.80 16.55 21.02
C VAL A 842 8.86 15.62 20.26
N VAL A 843 7.92 14.97 20.94
CA VAL A 843 6.87 14.16 20.30
C VAL A 843 5.69 15.06 19.90
N VAL A 844 5.23 14.94 18.65
CA VAL A 844 4.10 15.70 18.10
C VAL A 844 2.85 14.82 18.11
N GLY A 845 1.72 15.36 18.58
CA GLY A 845 0.43 14.64 18.59
C GLY A 845 0.37 13.40 19.49
N ALA A 846 1.19 13.36 20.54
CA ALA A 846 1.46 12.20 21.39
C ALA A 846 0.22 11.39 21.85
N ASP A 847 0.26 10.08 21.60
CA ASP A 847 -0.54 9.02 22.23
C ASP A 847 0.31 7.74 22.15
N ASP A 848 0.59 7.09 23.28
CA ASP A 848 1.50 5.95 23.38
C ASP A 848 0.89 4.63 22.86
N LYS A 849 -0.45 4.59 22.71
CA LYS A 849 -1.21 3.41 22.27
C LYS A 849 -1.47 3.41 20.76
N THR A 850 -0.88 4.33 20.01
CA THR A 850 -1.22 4.58 18.61
C THR A 850 0.03 4.65 17.78
N MET A 851 -0.07 4.18 16.54
CA MET A 851 1.00 4.21 15.56
C MET A 851 0.79 5.44 14.66
N SER A 852 1.85 6.19 14.42
CA SER A 852 1.85 7.41 13.62
C SER A 852 2.97 7.36 12.58
N GLU A 853 2.64 7.55 11.30
CA GLU A 853 3.50 7.21 10.17
C GLU A 853 3.48 8.25 9.03
N ARG A 854 4.58 8.27 8.27
CA ARG A 854 4.86 9.11 7.11
C ARG A 854 4.54 10.59 7.33
N PRO A 855 5.21 11.25 8.30
CA PRO A 855 5.06 12.68 8.47
C PRO A 855 5.55 13.44 7.23
N ARG A 856 4.80 14.46 6.82
CA ARG A 856 5.11 15.40 5.74
C ARG A 856 4.94 16.82 6.23
N LEU A 857 5.84 17.71 5.79
CA LEU A 857 5.81 19.14 6.10
C LEU A 857 5.37 19.96 4.89
N GLY A 858 4.71 21.07 5.19
CA GLY A 858 4.46 22.15 4.26
C GLY A 858 4.41 23.49 5.00
N VAL A 859 4.40 24.58 4.23
CA VAL A 859 4.28 25.94 4.77
C VAL A 859 2.88 26.47 4.44
N ASP A 860 2.17 26.95 5.45
CA ASP A 860 0.86 27.60 5.30
C ASP A 860 1.00 29.05 4.80
N ALA A 861 -0.09 29.66 4.36
CA ALA A 861 -0.08 31.02 3.81
C ALA A 861 0.28 32.12 4.84
N ASP A 862 0.16 31.84 6.15
CA ASP A 862 0.64 32.69 7.25
C ASP A 862 2.14 32.49 7.54
N GLY A 863 2.80 31.56 6.84
CA GLY A 863 4.20 31.21 7.01
C GLY A 863 4.48 30.24 8.17
N ALA A 864 3.44 29.69 8.81
CA ALA A 864 3.58 28.63 9.80
C ALA A 864 3.93 27.28 9.13
N VAL A 865 4.63 26.42 9.84
CA VAL A 865 5.00 25.09 9.34
C VAL A 865 3.93 24.08 9.79
N ARG A 866 3.29 23.41 8.84
CA ARG A 866 2.27 22.38 9.09
C ARG A 866 2.87 21.00 8.91
N ALA A 867 2.63 20.12 9.88
CA ALA A 867 2.82 18.69 9.76
C ALA A 867 1.49 17.99 9.45
N VAL A 868 1.57 16.94 8.63
CA VAL A 868 0.53 15.93 8.43
C VAL A 868 1.15 14.54 8.46
N TRP A 869 0.42 13.55 8.96
CA TRP A 869 0.85 12.14 9.03
C TRP A 869 -0.40 11.24 9.08
N TYR A 870 -0.29 9.93 8.86
CA TYR A 870 -1.43 9.02 9.08
C TYR A 870 -1.29 8.25 10.40
N ASP A 871 -2.43 7.96 11.02
CA ASP A 871 -2.47 7.61 12.45
C ASP A 871 -3.57 6.57 12.78
N SER A 872 -3.23 5.63 13.66
CA SER A 872 -4.04 4.44 13.97
C SER A 872 -5.05 4.61 15.12
N ARG A 873 -5.16 5.83 15.68
CA ARG A 873 -5.98 6.15 16.87
C ARG A 873 -7.49 6.07 16.70
N SER A 874 -7.99 5.99 15.47
CA SER A 874 -9.43 5.91 15.19
C SER A 874 -10.09 4.72 15.91
N ALA A 875 -11.32 4.90 16.38
CA ALA A 875 -12.06 3.86 17.11
C ALA A 875 -12.41 2.64 16.22
N ASP A 876 -12.51 2.86 14.91
CA ASP A 876 -12.78 1.84 13.89
C ASP A 876 -11.51 1.30 13.22
N TRP A 877 -10.35 1.56 13.85
CA TRP A 877 -9.02 1.03 13.53
C TRP A 877 -8.38 1.55 12.24
N ARG A 878 -9.15 2.13 11.33
CA ARG A 878 -8.69 2.67 10.05
C ARG A 878 -7.64 3.77 10.23
N TRP A 879 -6.69 3.82 9.31
CA TRP A 879 -5.74 4.91 9.20
C TRP A 879 -6.46 6.22 8.88
N ARG A 880 -6.17 7.29 9.62
CA ARG A 880 -6.73 8.64 9.39
C ARG A 880 -5.61 9.67 9.40
N VAL A 881 -5.81 10.78 8.67
CA VAL A 881 -4.82 11.87 8.66
C VAL A 881 -4.89 12.64 9.98
N MET A 882 -3.73 12.88 10.59
CA MET A 882 -3.51 13.84 11.66
C MET A 882 -2.85 15.11 11.08
N THR A 883 -3.06 16.25 11.74
CA THR A 883 -2.32 17.49 11.46
C THR A 883 -1.97 18.26 12.72
N ALA A 884 -0.82 18.94 12.73
CA ALA A 884 -0.41 19.90 13.75
C ALA A 884 0.33 21.07 13.08
N VAL A 885 0.32 22.24 13.70
CA VAL A 885 1.03 23.43 13.20
C VAL A 885 2.11 23.84 14.21
N PHE A 886 3.30 24.12 13.72
CA PHE A 886 4.37 24.77 14.47
C PHE A 886 4.40 26.27 14.16
N ARG A 887 4.50 27.09 15.21
CA ARG A 887 4.85 28.51 15.10
C ARG A 887 6.01 28.86 16.04
N PRO A 888 7.00 29.67 15.60
CA PRO A 888 8.16 30.02 16.42
C PRO A 888 7.86 30.56 17.82
N ASP A 889 6.76 31.33 17.94
CA ASP A 889 6.44 32.06 19.17
C ASP A 889 5.60 31.23 20.16
N SER A 890 5.07 30.08 19.75
CA SER A 890 4.17 29.24 20.57
C SER A 890 4.51 27.74 20.57
N GLY A 891 5.43 27.28 19.72
CA GLY A 891 5.73 25.86 19.53
C GLY A 891 4.67 25.14 18.69
N TRP A 892 4.57 23.83 18.92
CA TRP A 892 3.58 22.95 18.27
C TRP A 892 2.20 23.09 18.91
N GLU A 893 1.16 23.22 18.07
CA GLU A 893 -0.23 23.01 18.46
C GLU A 893 -0.53 21.55 18.80
N SER A 894 -1.62 21.32 19.55
CA SER A 894 -2.19 19.99 19.73
C SER A 894 -2.58 19.36 18.39
N GLY A 895 -2.15 18.12 18.16
CA GLY A 895 -2.52 17.38 16.95
C GLY A 895 -4.04 17.16 16.83
N THR A 896 -4.56 17.33 15.62
CA THR A 896 -5.99 17.18 15.29
C THR A 896 -6.19 16.03 14.30
N LEU A 897 -7.10 15.10 14.62
CA LEU A 897 -7.46 13.97 13.78
C LEU A 897 -8.55 14.36 12.76
N LEU A 898 -8.30 14.14 11.49
CA LEU A 898 -9.24 14.38 10.40
C LEU A 898 -10.09 13.11 10.17
N MET A 899 -11.35 13.15 10.59
CA MET A 899 -12.30 12.02 10.52
C MET A 899 -12.88 11.77 9.11
N ALA A 900 -12.02 11.85 8.11
CA ALA A 900 -12.25 11.50 6.71
C ALA A 900 -12.61 10.01 6.56
N ARG A 901 -13.65 9.65 5.79
CA ARG A 901 -13.97 8.24 5.45
C ARG A 901 -12.83 7.48 4.77
N GLY A 902 -12.89 6.15 4.80
CA GLY A 902 -11.88 5.24 4.27
C GLY A 902 -10.66 5.07 5.20
N ASN A 903 -9.75 4.17 4.82
CA ASN A 903 -8.35 4.30 5.24
C ASN A 903 -7.77 5.49 4.50
N ASN A 904 -7.04 6.37 5.19
CA ASN A 904 -6.43 7.56 4.63
C ASN A 904 -4.94 7.57 4.95
N THR A 905 -4.11 7.54 3.91
CA THR A 905 -2.65 7.38 3.97
C THR A 905 -1.96 8.34 3.00
N TRP A 906 -0.62 8.38 3.01
CA TRP A 906 0.20 9.28 2.17
C TRP A 906 -0.23 10.77 2.19
N PRO A 907 -0.45 11.39 3.36
CA PRO A 907 -0.85 12.78 3.41
C PRO A 907 0.34 13.71 3.09
N VAL A 908 0.09 14.74 2.29
CA VAL A 908 1.01 15.84 1.97
C VAL A 908 0.30 17.17 2.19
N THR A 909 1.04 18.24 2.44
CA THR A 909 0.44 19.55 2.73
C THR A 909 1.25 20.70 2.14
N ALA A 910 0.55 21.73 1.66
CA ALA A 910 1.11 23.01 1.21
C ALA A 910 0.03 24.09 1.22
N GLY A 911 0.33 25.31 1.69
CA GLY A 911 -0.58 26.46 1.61
C GLY A 911 -1.95 26.24 2.26
N GLY A 912 -2.03 25.56 3.40
CA GLY A 912 -3.30 25.23 4.07
C GLY A 912 -4.15 24.16 3.36
N GLN A 913 -3.65 23.53 2.31
CA GLN A 913 -4.26 22.37 1.65
C GLN A 913 -3.60 21.08 2.15
N VAL A 914 -4.36 19.99 2.20
CA VAL A 914 -3.87 18.64 2.47
C VAL A 914 -4.37 17.70 1.38
N ALA A 915 -3.48 17.00 0.69
CA ALA A 915 -3.85 15.92 -0.21
C ALA A 915 -3.47 14.57 0.41
N PHE A 916 -4.29 13.53 0.23
CA PHE A 916 -4.06 12.20 0.80
C PHE A 916 -4.75 11.11 -0.02
N ALA A 917 -4.18 9.90 -0.02
CA ALA A 917 -4.82 8.72 -0.60
C ALA A 917 -5.94 8.23 0.32
N SER A 918 -7.05 7.73 -0.24
CA SER A 918 -8.19 7.24 0.53
C SER A 918 -8.93 6.09 -0.16
N THR A 919 -9.34 5.09 0.63
CA THR A 919 -10.19 3.97 0.19
C THR A 919 -11.69 4.25 0.33
N ARG A 920 -12.12 5.49 0.66
CA ARG A 920 -13.53 5.85 0.96
C ARG A 920 -14.58 5.49 -0.09
N ASN A 921 -14.15 5.22 -1.31
CA ASN A 921 -14.99 4.90 -2.46
C ASN A 921 -14.95 3.41 -2.86
N ALA A 922 -14.17 2.59 -2.13
CA ALA A 922 -14.23 1.14 -2.20
C ALA A 922 -15.60 0.64 -1.72
N GLN A 923 -16.11 -0.40 -2.36
CA GLN A 923 -17.40 -1.01 -2.06
C GLN A 923 -17.27 -2.17 -1.07
N ARG A 924 -16.08 -2.76 -0.93
CA ARG A 924 -15.80 -3.94 -0.10
C ARG A 924 -14.42 -3.87 0.54
N LEU A 925 -14.18 -4.67 1.58
CA LEU A 925 -12.86 -4.82 2.23
C LEU A 925 -11.96 -5.87 1.55
N GLN A 926 -12.49 -6.64 0.61
CA GLN A 926 -11.74 -7.66 -0.15
C GLN A 926 -11.98 -7.50 -1.64
N ARG A 927 -10.95 -7.78 -2.46
CA ARG A 927 -10.98 -7.73 -3.93
C ARG A 927 -11.49 -6.40 -4.52
N ASP A 928 -11.32 -5.29 -3.80
CA ASP A 928 -11.57 -3.94 -4.29
C ASP A 928 -10.31 -3.07 -4.08
N PRO A 929 -9.48 -2.88 -5.13
CA PRO A 929 -8.25 -2.11 -5.04
C PRO A 929 -8.49 -0.59 -5.18
N THR A 930 -9.70 -0.09 -4.90
CA THR A 930 -10.01 1.35 -5.00
C THR A 930 -9.18 2.15 -4.02
N GLN A 931 -8.18 2.86 -4.54
CA GLN A 931 -7.50 3.94 -3.86
C GLN A 931 -7.53 5.19 -4.74
N GLN A 932 -8.10 6.26 -4.22
CA GLN A 932 -8.22 7.55 -4.91
C GLN A 932 -7.59 8.64 -4.05
N VAL A 933 -7.05 9.68 -4.68
CA VAL A 933 -6.46 10.82 -3.95
C VAL A 933 -7.50 11.93 -3.79
N PHE A 934 -7.58 12.49 -2.59
CA PHE A 934 -8.48 13.58 -2.23
C PHE A 934 -7.70 14.80 -1.74
N LEU A 935 -8.28 15.99 -1.92
CA LEU A 935 -7.75 17.29 -1.54
C LEU A 935 -8.72 17.98 -0.58
N LEU A 936 -8.26 18.30 0.62
CA LEU A 936 -9.00 19.00 1.67
C LEU A 936 -8.38 20.37 1.93
N SER A 937 -9.21 21.41 2.00
CA SER A 937 -8.80 22.73 2.47
C SER A 937 -8.99 22.83 3.99
N LEU A 938 -7.91 23.08 4.73
CA LEU A 938 -7.98 23.30 6.19
C LEU A 938 -8.22 24.76 6.55
N ALA A 939 -7.93 25.70 5.64
CA ALA A 939 -8.34 27.08 5.77
C ALA A 939 -9.87 27.18 5.73
N LYS A 940 -10.47 27.84 6.74
CA LYS A 940 -11.85 28.33 6.64
C LYS A 940 -11.87 29.49 5.63
N PRO A 941 -12.83 29.51 4.68
CA PRO A 941 -13.00 30.63 3.75
C PRO A 941 -13.49 31.90 4.48
#